data_AF-A0A2M9FXZ9-F1
#
_entry.id   AF-A0A2M9FXZ9-F1
#
_cell.length_a   1.000
_cell.length_b   1.000
_cell.length_c   1.000
_cell.angle_alpha   90.00
_cell.angle_beta   90.00
_cell.angle_gamma   90.00
#
_symmetry.space_group_name_H-M   'P 1'
#
loop_
_entity.id
_entity.type
_entity.pdbx_description
1 polymer ?
#
loop_
_entity_poly.entity_id
_entity_poly.type
_entity_poly.pdbx_seq_one_letter_code
_entity_poly.pdbx_strand_id
1 'polypeptide(L)'
;MVGRTADRANLPTLDPLRLEERLAKPPIEESVIEAASAYAREGFAVFPVHGTQTDGGCTCGDPGCTSKGKHPAIGGGFKDATRRQEQIDSWVEKDLLSDRHNLGLPTGRQNGIWVLDIDGEHGEQALEALEAQHGRLAPTLTSTTGRGRHLIFRYPSEGSEIKTRSAVFGKGVDIRGKGGYIVAPPSRHWTGARYCFADPDVPIGVAPDWLLARALAPPPQNRERKQPNSLPKERRGFSGFDHATDNGWDRLTAADAEEALRCLNPDTGYDEWVGIGMALHHGDFAFDLWDSWSTRGNKYKPNECRQKWDSFSPDGGITMGTLIHLAKNCGWDYQPRSKLASVSVPPAFPKVSGTADEAHRTIRHAIGGFWSVVANHWQHETDRLAGVRFAVNGVETEVPLPEAIAPIHVIQGALASGKSHAIREEAVDYLSTNRDAIGVIAVPAHKLLDEYEERLAMAKTRSVRVAVFRGIERPDPQQPGLTMCWRLDAARTWTACGAPLKQLCKNCPSNGKCGTSKQREREADLWLMPSNMIFGGLPETIHRERLKWLVVDEDPSPFAVRGVARAGTGDGDPDNRELLVASEALEARQIPNDDGEGINPIASLEYAAAAKALEKVMGPKRLSVHALRQAGMTEDLAAAAVGYTWRLRSRPQADGGLDDEVIIAVARAVEHDNATVRKLGALWMAIRRALAEDLTNVPGVHLTKIQTEGGKVPALELSVRRNIGRGWLVPTLLLDATADPEIVEAAFQARPTSWAVAVAALPESVSVRQISDTSFGKSMLFPDTSMGRSAVNAATNNVQKLLWYIEARAGVFRGMGAQLEDGMRPDVLVVGQKELVRRLRCQNLPENVETAHFGNLAGLDRWKGVRCLIVVGRRMIPPNEVEKLAEVLGTRDVVPNERWYPTRPLGLRRRASDIGTAEKVERHSDKLAEALRFRAAEGEIIQAIGRARGIRRNAATPLQIDILGRAPLPGIEVDEVLHWTEALPTVAEHLWARCCLRIDRQAYHGKADLVAALLPDRFTDAKAVRSWCSEHRDRSLSESSIDTIIEKSDSERRWYGQLRLPGTRYAVKACRYSGGHDLPVPMVVQRSERRGKTILTRGNWIVESEC
;
A
#
# COMPACT_ATOMS: atom_id res chain seq x y z
N MET A 1 70.45 -12.45 -34.53
CA MET A 1 71.34 -11.63 -33.68
C MET A 1 70.48 -10.83 -32.73
N VAL A 2 70.76 -11.03 -31.43
CA VAL A 2 70.43 -10.21 -30.25
C VAL A 2 68.95 -9.88 -30.02
N GLY A 3 68.36 -10.62 -29.08
CA GLY A 3 67.13 -10.24 -28.40
C GLY A 3 67.33 -9.08 -27.43
N ARG A 4 66.23 -8.39 -27.11
CA ARG A 4 66.00 -7.70 -25.84
C ARG A 4 64.53 -7.88 -25.45
N THR A 5 64.28 -8.83 -24.57
CA THR A 5 63.17 -8.78 -23.63
C THR A 5 63.47 -7.66 -22.64
N ALA A 6 62.61 -6.64 -22.58
CA ALA A 6 62.64 -5.63 -21.53
C ALA A 6 61.53 -5.93 -20.53
N ASP A 7 61.94 -6.16 -19.29
CA ASP A 7 61.15 -6.44 -18.11
C ASP A 7 60.01 -5.43 -17.88
N ARG A 8 58.80 -5.96 -17.66
CA ARG A 8 57.76 -5.28 -16.88
C ARG A 8 58.07 -5.49 -15.41
N ALA A 9 59.04 -4.75 -14.87
CA ALA A 9 59.33 -4.73 -13.45
C ALA A 9 58.50 -3.66 -12.72
N ASN A 10 57.76 -4.11 -11.69
CA ASN A 10 57.43 -3.42 -10.44
C ASN A 10 57.23 -1.89 -10.48
N LEU A 11 55.96 -1.46 -10.42
CA LEU A 11 55.63 -0.23 -9.69
C LEU A 11 55.89 -0.52 -8.20
N PRO A 12 56.69 0.30 -7.49
CA PRO A 12 56.98 0.06 -6.09
C PRO A 12 55.68 0.16 -5.28
N THR A 13 55.36 -0.90 -4.53
CA THR A 13 54.41 -0.83 -3.42
C THR A 13 54.85 0.29 -2.50
N LEU A 14 53.96 1.27 -2.29
CA LEU A 14 54.15 2.32 -1.31
C LEU A 14 54.39 1.66 0.05
N ASP A 15 55.52 2.00 0.68
CA ASP A 15 55.77 1.68 2.08
C ASP A 15 54.62 2.27 2.92
N PRO A 16 53.79 1.44 3.57
CA PRO A 16 52.62 1.92 4.32
C PRO A 16 53.00 2.90 5.43
N LEU A 17 54.19 2.75 6.03
CA LEU A 17 54.69 3.61 7.10
C LEU A 17 55.08 5.01 6.61
N ARG A 18 55.44 5.17 5.33
CA ARG A 18 55.69 6.47 4.71
C ARG A 18 54.43 7.14 4.14
N LEU A 19 53.32 6.42 4.04
CA LEU A 19 52.04 7.00 3.62
C LEU A 19 51.45 7.91 4.71
N GLU A 20 51.76 7.62 5.98
CA GLU A 20 51.26 8.34 7.15
C GLU A 20 51.87 9.76 7.30
N GLU A 21 53.14 9.94 6.93
CA GLU A 21 53.82 11.26 6.95
C GLU A 21 53.49 12.15 5.73
N ARG A 22 53.05 11.56 4.60
CA ARG A 22 52.91 12.25 3.29
C ARG A 22 51.53 12.88 3.03
N LEU A 23 50.52 12.58 3.84
CA LEU A 23 49.13 13.05 3.64
C LEU A 23 48.81 14.34 4.42
N ALA A 24 49.83 15.06 4.87
CA ALA A 24 49.68 16.05 5.93
C ALA A 24 49.03 17.37 5.48
N LYS A 25 49.33 17.90 4.28
CA LYS A 25 48.78 19.17 3.81
C LYS A 25 48.63 19.25 2.28
N PRO A 26 47.45 19.60 1.74
CA PRO A 26 47.31 19.90 0.32
C PRO A 26 47.79 21.33 -0.01
N PRO A 27 48.21 21.60 -1.24
CA PRO A 27 48.70 22.93 -1.66
C PRO A 27 47.57 23.96 -1.87
N ILE A 28 47.86 25.24 -1.63
CA ILE A 28 46.93 26.40 -1.75
C ILE A 28 47.29 27.26 -2.96
N GLU A 29 47.42 26.66 -4.13
CA GLU A 29 47.76 27.40 -5.36
C GLU A 29 46.49 27.98 -6.01
N GLU A 30 46.59 29.16 -6.64
CA GLU A 30 45.46 29.78 -7.36
C GLU A 30 45.32 29.26 -8.81
N SER A 31 46.43 28.81 -9.41
CA SER A 31 46.49 28.18 -10.74
C SER A 31 46.24 26.67 -10.66
N VAL A 32 45.50 26.14 -11.62
CA VAL A 32 45.23 24.70 -11.74
C VAL A 32 46.49 23.93 -12.15
N ILE A 33 47.38 24.56 -12.91
CA ILE A 33 48.64 23.98 -13.37
C ILE A 33 49.63 23.84 -12.19
N GLU A 34 49.79 24.92 -11.42
CA GLU A 34 50.65 24.94 -10.23
C GLU A 34 50.12 23.95 -9.18
N ALA A 35 48.80 23.94 -8.96
CA ALA A 35 48.16 23.00 -8.06
C ALA A 35 48.41 21.54 -8.47
N ALA A 36 48.28 21.19 -9.75
CA ALA A 36 48.53 19.83 -10.23
C ALA A 36 49.95 19.34 -9.89
N SER A 37 50.94 20.20 -10.11
CA SER A 37 52.34 19.94 -9.79
C SER A 37 52.56 19.83 -8.28
N ALA A 38 51.87 20.67 -7.50
CA ALA A 38 51.96 20.66 -6.05
C ALA A 38 51.30 19.41 -5.42
N TYR A 39 50.11 18.99 -5.88
CA TYR A 39 49.49 17.73 -5.44
C TYR A 39 50.38 16.53 -5.76
N ALA A 40 51.03 16.52 -6.93
CA ALA A 40 51.96 15.48 -7.31
C ALA A 40 53.20 15.41 -6.40
N ARG A 41 53.75 16.58 -6.00
CA ARG A 41 54.84 16.67 -5.01
C ARG A 41 54.44 16.12 -3.64
N GLU A 42 53.21 16.42 -3.20
CA GLU A 42 52.62 15.87 -1.97
C GLU A 42 52.15 14.41 -2.12
N GLY A 43 52.46 13.75 -3.25
CA GLY A 43 52.22 12.33 -3.44
C GLY A 43 50.80 11.96 -3.87
N PHE A 44 49.97 12.91 -4.29
CA PHE A 44 48.67 12.66 -4.89
C PHE A 44 48.79 12.48 -6.42
N ALA A 45 48.22 11.40 -6.94
CA ALA A 45 48.00 11.25 -8.36
C ALA A 45 46.85 12.16 -8.81
N VAL A 46 47.08 12.94 -9.87
CA VAL A 46 46.13 13.91 -10.43
C VAL A 46 45.83 13.62 -11.89
N PHE A 47 44.68 14.09 -12.38
CA PHE A 47 44.35 14.07 -13.81
C PHE A 47 43.53 15.30 -14.23
N PRO A 48 43.56 15.69 -15.52
CA PRO A 48 42.77 16.82 -16.01
C PRO A 48 41.28 16.49 -16.13
N VAL A 49 40.45 17.42 -15.67
CA VAL A 49 38.99 17.39 -15.74
C VAL A 49 38.55 18.57 -16.59
N HIS A 50 37.50 18.41 -17.41
CA HIS A 50 36.96 19.56 -18.12
C HIS A 50 36.50 20.62 -17.10
N GLY A 51 36.76 21.89 -17.40
CA GLY A 51 36.33 23.01 -16.57
C GLY A 51 35.09 23.70 -17.12
N THR A 52 34.81 24.89 -16.60
CA THR A 52 33.60 25.65 -16.93
C THR A 52 33.98 26.96 -17.61
N GLN A 53 33.32 27.27 -18.71
CA GLN A 53 33.50 28.51 -19.47
C GLN A 53 32.74 29.67 -18.81
N THR A 54 33.10 30.91 -19.15
CA THR A 54 32.53 32.14 -18.57
C THR A 54 31.05 32.35 -18.90
N ASP A 55 30.54 31.71 -19.96
CA ASP A 55 29.14 31.69 -20.39
C ASP A 55 28.31 30.57 -19.72
N GLY A 56 28.91 29.78 -18.82
CA GLY A 56 28.27 28.62 -18.19
C GLY A 56 28.30 27.33 -19.02
N GLY A 57 29.06 27.31 -20.13
CA GLY A 57 29.38 26.13 -20.93
C GLY A 57 30.46 25.23 -20.30
N CYS A 58 30.63 24.01 -20.81
CA CYS A 58 31.71 23.10 -20.41
C CYS A 58 32.88 23.21 -21.39
N THR A 59 34.13 23.05 -20.96
CA THR A 59 35.28 23.06 -21.88
C THR A 59 35.33 21.84 -22.81
N CYS A 60 34.43 20.88 -22.66
CA CYS A 60 34.28 19.76 -23.60
C CYS A 60 33.59 20.14 -24.92
N GLY A 61 33.02 21.35 -25.00
CA GLY A 61 32.36 21.86 -26.21
C GLY A 61 30.95 21.35 -26.46
N ASP A 62 30.42 20.45 -25.61
CA ASP A 62 29.04 19.97 -25.69
C ASP A 62 28.06 20.94 -25.00
N PRO A 63 27.15 21.61 -25.74
CA PRO A 63 26.15 22.52 -25.17
C PRO A 63 25.12 21.81 -24.28
N GLY A 64 24.94 20.49 -24.44
CA GLY A 64 24.05 19.64 -23.64
C GLY A 64 24.70 18.96 -22.44
N CYS A 65 25.97 19.26 -22.13
CA CYS A 65 26.73 18.56 -21.10
C CYS A 65 26.02 18.63 -19.73
N THR A 66 25.62 17.46 -19.20
CA THR A 66 24.95 17.33 -17.90
C THR A 66 25.92 17.29 -16.72
N SER A 67 27.21 17.08 -16.97
CA SER A 67 28.29 16.94 -15.96
C SER A 67 29.35 18.05 -16.09
N LYS A 68 28.91 19.28 -16.38
CA LYS A 68 29.79 20.43 -16.60
C LYS A 68 30.83 20.58 -15.50
N GLY A 69 32.11 20.63 -15.87
CA GLY A 69 33.17 20.82 -14.89
C GLY A 69 33.57 19.56 -14.09
N LYS A 70 32.96 18.39 -14.35
CA LYS A 70 33.05 17.20 -13.48
C LYS A 70 33.34 15.88 -14.22
N HIS A 71 33.80 15.93 -15.46
CA HIS A 71 34.18 14.73 -16.23
C HIS A 71 35.60 14.85 -16.82
N PRO A 72 36.32 13.73 -17.03
CA PRO A 72 37.73 13.78 -17.40
C PRO A 72 37.96 14.42 -18.76
N ALA A 73 39.05 15.18 -18.90
CA ALA A 73 39.47 15.80 -20.16
C ALA A 73 40.44 14.92 -20.99
N ILE A 74 40.78 13.74 -20.48
CA ILE A 74 41.70 12.79 -21.12
C ILE A 74 41.05 11.42 -21.30
N GLY A 75 41.47 10.68 -22.34
CA GLY A 75 40.81 9.44 -22.80
C GLY A 75 40.78 8.27 -21.80
N GLY A 76 41.79 8.10 -20.94
CA GLY A 76 41.76 7.11 -19.85
C GLY A 76 41.25 7.65 -18.51
N GLY A 77 40.91 8.94 -18.46
CA GLY A 77 40.36 9.62 -17.29
C GLY A 77 41.16 9.43 -16.01
N PHE A 78 40.48 9.14 -14.90
CA PHE A 78 41.13 8.96 -13.60
C PHE A 78 42.08 7.75 -13.52
N LYS A 79 41.99 6.80 -14.47
CA LYS A 79 42.90 5.64 -14.53
C LYS A 79 44.30 6.03 -14.99
N ASP A 80 44.41 7.15 -15.72
CA ASP A 80 45.67 7.71 -16.20
C ASP A 80 46.21 8.80 -15.26
N ALA A 81 45.65 8.92 -14.04
CA ALA A 81 46.13 9.88 -13.07
C ALA A 81 47.59 9.63 -12.69
N THR A 82 48.38 10.70 -12.66
CA THR A 82 49.84 10.64 -12.55
C THR A 82 50.35 11.44 -11.36
N ARG A 83 51.53 11.05 -10.87
CA ARG A 83 52.36 11.82 -9.93
C ARG A 83 53.62 12.37 -10.59
N ARG A 84 53.85 12.03 -11.86
CA ARG A 84 55.09 12.34 -12.57
C ARG A 84 54.96 13.73 -13.18
N GLN A 85 55.85 14.64 -12.81
CA GLN A 85 55.88 16.01 -13.31
C GLN A 85 55.93 16.05 -14.85
N GLU A 86 56.75 15.21 -15.48
CA GLU A 86 56.87 15.10 -16.94
C GLU A 86 55.52 14.85 -17.65
N GLN A 87 54.63 14.07 -17.04
CA GLN A 87 53.32 13.77 -17.61
C GLN A 87 52.36 14.96 -17.45
N ILE A 88 52.49 15.73 -16.36
CA ILE A 88 51.72 16.96 -16.10
C ILE A 88 52.16 18.03 -17.10
N ASP A 89 53.47 18.23 -17.28
CA ASP A 89 54.04 19.17 -18.24
C ASP A 89 53.57 18.84 -19.66
N SER A 90 53.55 17.54 -20.03
CA SER A 90 53.01 17.12 -21.33
C SER A 90 51.53 17.43 -21.51
N TRP A 91 50.71 17.41 -20.45
CA TRP A 91 49.32 17.82 -20.53
C TRP A 91 49.17 19.34 -20.68
N VAL A 92 50.06 20.12 -20.07
CA VAL A 92 50.11 21.58 -20.22
C VAL A 92 50.50 21.96 -21.65
N GLU A 93 51.56 21.36 -22.19
CA GLU A 93 52.01 21.61 -23.58
C GLU A 93 50.94 21.26 -24.62
N LYS A 94 50.13 20.23 -24.35
CA LYS A 94 49.04 19.78 -25.24
C LYS A 94 47.71 20.50 -24.99
N ASP A 95 47.68 21.50 -24.11
CA ASP A 95 46.47 22.21 -23.66
C ASP A 95 45.35 21.28 -23.14
N LEU A 96 45.74 20.12 -22.62
CA LEU A 96 44.85 19.17 -21.93
C LEU A 96 44.73 19.51 -20.44
N LEU A 97 45.63 20.34 -19.92
CA LEU A 97 45.60 20.91 -18.58
C LEU A 97 46.02 22.38 -18.64
N SER A 98 45.09 23.28 -18.36
CA SER A 98 45.32 24.73 -18.31
C SER A 98 44.36 25.35 -17.29
N ASP A 99 44.45 26.64 -16.99
CA ASP A 99 43.61 27.28 -15.95
C ASP A 99 42.10 27.33 -16.27
N ARG A 100 41.72 26.97 -17.50
CA ARG A 100 40.32 26.75 -17.88
C ARG A 100 39.81 25.33 -17.56
N HIS A 101 40.71 24.42 -17.20
CA HIS A 101 40.40 23.04 -16.83
C HIS A 101 40.23 22.94 -15.30
N ASN A 102 39.61 21.85 -14.87
CA ASN A 102 39.56 21.46 -13.47
C ASN A 102 40.57 20.34 -13.20
N LEU A 103 40.85 20.10 -11.92
CA LEU A 103 41.77 19.07 -11.45
C LEU A 103 40.99 17.94 -10.75
N GLY A 104 41.30 16.69 -11.09
CA GLY A 104 40.70 15.51 -10.48
C GLY A 104 41.67 14.73 -9.60
N LEU A 105 41.17 14.23 -8.46
CA LEU A 105 41.87 13.33 -7.56
C LEU A 105 41.13 11.98 -7.48
N PRO A 106 41.71 10.88 -7.98
CA PRO A 106 41.17 9.55 -7.77
C PRO A 106 41.06 9.21 -6.28
N THR A 107 39.93 8.64 -5.88
CA THR A 107 39.73 8.10 -4.53
C THR A 107 40.05 6.61 -4.52
N GLY A 108 40.40 6.08 -3.36
CA GLY A 108 40.85 4.71 -3.16
C GLY A 108 42.34 4.63 -2.79
N ARG A 109 42.86 3.40 -2.76
CA ARG A 109 44.27 3.11 -2.43
C ARG A 109 45.28 3.90 -3.27
N GLN A 110 44.91 4.28 -4.50
CA GLN A 110 45.80 5.05 -5.38
C GLN A 110 46.27 6.34 -4.73
N ASN A 111 45.41 7.06 -3.99
CA ASN A 111 45.75 8.28 -3.26
C ASN A 111 45.63 8.13 -1.73
N GLY A 112 45.33 6.93 -1.23
CA GLY A 112 45.18 6.70 0.20
C GLY A 112 43.99 7.43 0.84
N ILE A 113 42.98 7.85 0.06
CA ILE A 113 41.83 8.62 0.55
C ILE A 113 40.49 8.02 0.11
N TRP A 114 39.44 8.22 0.91
CA TRP A 114 38.04 8.12 0.49
C TRP A 114 37.26 9.32 1.01
N VAL A 115 36.11 9.62 0.42
CA VAL A 115 35.39 10.87 0.68
C VAL A 115 33.94 10.59 1.02
N LEU A 116 33.45 11.27 2.05
CA LEU A 116 32.03 11.46 2.31
C LEU A 116 31.58 12.77 1.63
N ASP A 117 30.78 12.63 0.58
CA ASP A 117 30.35 13.70 -0.32
C ASP A 117 28.95 14.19 0.13
N ILE A 118 28.91 15.36 0.75
CA ILE A 118 27.71 15.99 1.33
C ILE A 118 27.14 16.98 0.32
N ASP A 119 25.99 16.65 -0.28
CA ASP A 119 25.36 17.45 -1.34
C ASP A 119 24.10 18.19 -0.85
N GLY A 120 24.21 19.52 -0.74
CA GLY A 120 23.09 20.40 -0.41
C GLY A 120 22.62 20.32 1.04
N GLU A 121 21.57 21.10 1.32
CA GLU A 121 20.93 21.20 2.65
C GLU A 121 20.41 19.84 3.16
N HIS A 122 19.97 18.95 2.27
CA HIS A 122 19.51 17.61 2.66
C HIS A 122 20.68 16.72 3.10
N GLY A 123 21.85 16.87 2.48
CA GLY A 123 23.07 16.17 2.91
C GLY A 123 23.54 16.64 4.28
N GLU A 124 23.47 17.95 4.54
CA GLU A 124 23.81 18.52 5.85
C GLU A 124 22.86 18.05 6.95
N GLN A 125 21.55 18.07 6.72
CA GLN A 125 20.56 17.53 7.68
C GLN A 125 20.77 16.04 7.95
N ALA A 126 21.11 15.26 6.91
CA ALA A 126 21.42 13.84 7.07
C ALA A 126 22.71 13.63 7.90
N LEU A 127 23.73 14.48 7.70
CA LEU A 127 24.95 14.44 8.49
C LEU A 127 24.69 14.83 9.95
N GLU A 128 23.92 15.89 10.21
CA GLU A 128 23.53 16.31 11.57
C GLU A 128 22.78 15.20 12.30
N ALA A 129 21.86 14.50 11.63
CA ALA A 129 21.15 13.37 12.21
C ALA A 129 22.09 12.21 12.57
N LEU A 130 23.09 11.93 11.72
CA LEU A 130 24.11 10.91 12.00
C LEU A 130 25.02 11.33 13.17
N GLU A 131 25.42 12.60 13.25
CA GLU A 131 26.21 13.13 14.36
C GLU A 131 25.42 13.16 15.68
N ALA A 132 24.11 13.43 15.63
CA ALA A 132 23.24 13.33 16.81
C ALA A 132 23.08 11.87 17.29
N GLN A 133 23.08 10.90 16.36
CA GLN A 133 22.93 9.49 16.67
C GLN A 133 24.24 8.83 17.14
N HIS A 134 25.38 9.22 16.58
CA HIS A 134 26.65 8.50 16.74
C HIS A 134 27.81 9.35 17.29
N GLY A 135 27.55 10.63 17.60
CA GLY A 135 28.56 11.60 18.03
C GLY A 135 29.13 12.40 16.84
N ARG A 136 29.58 13.64 17.13
CA ARG A 136 30.14 14.55 16.11
C ARG A 136 31.40 13.97 15.47
N LEU A 137 31.56 14.17 14.17
CA LEU A 137 32.76 13.75 13.46
C LEU A 137 33.96 14.57 13.93
N ALA A 138 35.09 13.89 14.14
CA ALA A 138 36.36 14.57 14.37
C ALA A 138 36.71 15.43 13.12
N PRO A 139 37.29 16.63 13.28
CA PRO A 139 37.70 17.45 12.16
C PRO A 139 38.61 16.67 11.19
N THR A 140 38.32 16.79 9.90
CA THR A 140 39.12 16.23 8.82
C THR A 140 39.22 17.23 7.69
N LEU A 141 40.26 17.12 6.87
CA LEU A 141 40.44 17.96 5.69
C LEU A 141 39.15 17.99 4.86
N THR A 142 38.60 19.19 4.69
CA THR A 142 37.29 19.39 4.08
C THR A 142 37.41 20.29 2.87
N SER A 143 36.94 19.84 1.70
CA SER A 143 36.84 20.68 0.51
C SER A 143 35.41 21.18 0.34
N THR A 144 35.25 22.49 0.25
CA THR A 144 33.96 23.15 0.01
C THR A 144 33.66 23.19 -1.49
N THR A 145 32.38 23.09 -1.83
CA THR A 145 31.86 23.15 -3.21
C THR A 145 30.78 24.23 -3.29
N GLY A 146 30.28 24.52 -4.50
CA GLY A 146 29.23 25.53 -4.68
C GLY A 146 27.89 25.25 -3.98
N ARG A 147 27.63 24.04 -3.46
CA ARG A 147 26.38 23.67 -2.77
C ARG A 147 26.54 22.69 -1.60
N GLY A 148 27.76 22.30 -1.22
CA GLY A 148 28.01 21.22 -0.27
C GLY A 148 29.50 21.05 0.04
N ARG A 149 29.91 19.93 0.65
CA ARG A 149 31.31 19.72 1.08
C ARG A 149 31.74 18.25 0.98
N HIS A 150 33.02 18.06 0.70
CA HIS A 150 33.71 16.77 0.70
C HIS A 150 34.49 16.62 2.00
N LEU A 151 34.10 15.68 2.87
CA LEU A 151 34.89 15.29 4.04
C LEU A 151 35.85 14.17 3.62
N ILE A 152 37.15 14.44 3.65
CA ILE A 152 38.18 13.54 3.11
C ILE A 152 38.77 12.72 4.26
N PHE A 153 38.76 11.40 4.15
CA PHE A 153 39.27 10.48 5.17
C PHE A 153 40.37 9.57 4.62
N ARG A 154 41.24 9.10 5.51
CA ARG A 154 42.26 8.09 5.17
C ARG A 154 41.61 6.78 4.74
N TYR A 155 42.15 6.19 3.69
CA TYR A 155 41.75 4.87 3.22
C TYR A 155 42.33 3.79 4.14
N PRO A 156 41.53 2.79 4.57
CA PRO A 156 41.99 1.79 5.55
C PRO A 156 43.13 0.92 5.00
N SER A 157 44.13 0.64 5.84
CA SER A 157 45.25 -0.25 5.56
C SER A 157 44.83 -1.72 5.78
N GLU A 158 44.80 -2.49 4.69
CA GLU A 158 44.58 -3.95 4.61
C GLU A 158 43.16 -4.53 4.82
N GLY A 159 42.89 -5.65 4.15
CA GLY A 159 41.69 -6.50 4.29
C GLY A 159 40.35 -5.99 3.72
N SER A 160 40.15 -4.66 3.62
CA SER A 160 38.83 -4.08 3.31
C SER A 160 38.85 -3.06 2.16
N GLU A 161 37.78 -3.01 1.36
CA GLU A 161 37.67 -2.15 0.18
C GLU A 161 36.42 -1.26 0.23
N ILE A 162 36.62 0.05 0.36
CA ILE A 162 35.54 1.05 0.30
C ILE A 162 35.27 1.35 -1.18
N LYS A 163 34.10 0.96 -1.69
CA LYS A 163 33.68 1.26 -3.08
C LYS A 163 32.90 2.57 -3.15
N THR A 164 32.96 3.24 -4.29
CA THR A 164 32.08 4.39 -4.57
C THR A 164 30.62 3.94 -4.58
N ARG A 165 29.78 4.60 -3.79
CA ARG A 165 28.36 4.27 -3.59
C ARG A 165 27.56 5.54 -3.31
N SER A 166 26.39 5.68 -3.94
CA SER A 166 25.50 6.81 -3.66
C SER A 166 24.45 6.47 -2.61
N ALA A 167 24.04 7.49 -1.84
CA ALA A 167 22.99 7.45 -0.82
C ALA A 167 23.18 6.39 0.27
N VAL A 168 24.43 6.07 0.65
CA VAL A 168 24.74 5.04 1.68
C VAL A 168 24.18 5.42 3.05
N PHE A 169 24.10 6.73 3.34
CA PHE A 169 23.64 7.26 4.61
C PHE A 169 22.35 8.09 4.49
N GLY A 170 21.64 7.96 3.37
CA GLY A 170 20.47 8.78 3.05
C GLY A 170 20.70 9.69 1.83
N LYS A 171 19.66 10.41 1.42
CA LYS A 171 19.70 11.28 0.24
C LYS A 171 20.64 12.46 0.50
N GLY A 172 21.66 12.62 -0.36
CA GLY A 172 22.61 13.74 -0.26
C GLY A 172 23.90 13.43 0.50
N VAL A 173 24.11 12.16 0.90
CA VAL A 173 25.38 11.69 1.51
C VAL A 173 25.92 10.50 0.73
N ASP A 174 26.92 10.75 -0.10
CA ASP A 174 27.54 9.79 -1.02
C ASP A 174 28.95 9.37 -0.53
N ILE A 175 29.41 8.19 -0.93
CA ILE A 175 30.77 7.71 -0.70
C ILE A 175 31.53 7.72 -2.02
N ARG A 176 32.70 8.38 -2.07
CA ARG A 176 33.68 8.24 -3.15
C ARG A 176 34.85 7.40 -2.64
N GLY A 177 34.91 6.15 -3.11
CA GLY A 177 35.93 5.16 -2.75
C GLY A 177 36.67 4.67 -3.97
N LYS A 178 37.08 3.41 -3.99
CA LYS A 178 37.71 2.79 -5.17
C LYS A 178 36.80 2.91 -6.40
N GLY A 179 37.39 3.38 -7.50
CA GLY A 179 36.70 3.57 -8.79
C GLY A 179 35.94 4.90 -8.91
N GLY A 180 36.07 5.80 -7.93
CA GLY A 180 35.61 7.19 -8.00
C GLY A 180 36.77 8.20 -7.99
N TYR A 181 36.41 9.48 -8.08
CA TYR A 181 37.32 10.61 -7.92
C TYR A 181 36.53 11.82 -7.41
N ILE A 182 37.25 12.83 -6.91
CA ILE A 182 36.70 14.15 -6.61
C ILE A 182 37.33 15.21 -7.54
N VAL A 183 36.62 16.32 -7.74
CA VAL A 183 37.20 17.54 -8.29
C VAL A 183 37.87 18.30 -7.13
N ALA A 184 39.14 18.68 -7.30
CA ALA A 184 39.99 19.19 -6.23
C ALA A 184 40.21 20.72 -6.34
N PRO A 185 40.43 21.44 -5.22
CA PRO A 185 40.87 22.84 -5.24
C PRO A 185 42.13 23.05 -6.10
N PRO A 186 42.27 24.16 -6.86
CA PRO A 186 41.43 25.37 -6.90
C PRO A 186 40.39 25.38 -8.05
N SER A 187 39.92 24.20 -8.48
CA SER A 187 38.96 24.02 -9.59
C SER A 187 37.70 24.87 -9.48
N ARG A 188 36.99 25.07 -10.60
CA ARG A 188 35.75 25.85 -10.68
C ARG A 188 34.51 24.96 -10.84
N HIS A 189 33.52 25.19 -9.99
CA HIS A 189 32.18 24.62 -10.13
C HIS A 189 31.38 25.37 -11.20
N TRP A 190 30.42 24.71 -11.86
CA TRP A 190 29.62 25.32 -12.93
C TRP A 190 28.76 26.51 -12.47
N THR A 191 28.54 26.64 -11.16
CA THR A 191 27.87 27.81 -10.56
C THR A 191 28.80 29.02 -10.41
N GLY A 192 30.08 28.90 -10.78
CA GLY A 192 31.11 29.93 -10.62
C GLY A 192 31.89 29.85 -9.30
N ALA A 193 31.42 29.06 -8.32
CA ALA A 193 32.12 28.88 -7.05
C ALA A 193 33.43 28.10 -7.24
N ARG A 194 34.50 28.47 -6.52
CA ARG A 194 35.75 27.70 -6.51
C ARG A 194 35.69 26.60 -5.46
N TYR A 195 36.29 25.46 -5.79
CA TYR A 195 36.61 24.43 -4.82
C TYR A 195 37.76 24.96 -3.95
N CYS A 196 37.56 25.05 -2.64
CA CYS A 196 38.56 25.52 -1.67
C CYS A 196 38.60 24.58 -0.46
N PHE A 197 39.75 24.44 0.19
CA PHE A 197 39.80 23.80 1.50
C PHE A 197 39.18 24.74 2.55
N ALA A 198 38.28 24.21 3.38
CA ALA A 198 37.64 24.98 4.45
C ALA A 198 38.67 25.45 5.49
N ASP A 199 39.60 24.55 5.82
CA ASP A 199 40.78 24.81 6.65
C ASP A 199 41.92 23.92 6.11
N PRO A 200 42.93 24.49 5.44
CA PRO A 200 44.03 23.73 4.83
C PRO A 200 45.04 23.20 5.86
N ASP A 201 45.00 23.66 7.11
CA ASP A 201 45.90 23.19 8.19
C ASP A 201 45.36 21.95 8.92
N VAL A 202 44.09 21.58 8.70
CA VAL A 202 43.50 20.35 9.23
C VAL A 202 43.99 19.14 8.42
N PRO A 203 44.63 18.13 9.07
CA PRO A 203 45.12 16.95 8.36
C PRO A 203 43.96 16.05 7.89
N ILE A 204 44.24 15.16 6.94
CA ILE A 204 43.31 14.09 6.57
C ILE A 204 43.19 13.13 7.77
N GLY A 205 41.99 13.08 8.35
CA GLY A 205 41.65 12.30 9.53
C GLY A 205 41.28 10.84 9.23
N VAL A 206 41.25 10.03 10.29
CA VAL A 206 40.72 8.65 10.24
C VAL A 206 39.22 8.72 10.51
N ALA A 207 38.43 8.00 9.72
CA ALA A 207 36.99 7.94 9.92
C ALA A 207 36.65 7.15 11.19
N PRO A 208 35.61 7.56 11.97
CA PRO A 208 35.20 6.81 13.15
C PRO A 208 34.64 5.42 12.77
N ASP A 209 34.76 4.48 13.69
CA ASP A 209 34.44 3.06 13.46
C ASP A 209 33.02 2.84 12.92
N TRP A 210 32.04 3.59 13.42
CA TRP A 210 30.65 3.48 12.96
C TRP A 210 30.49 3.86 11.48
N LEU A 211 31.21 4.91 11.05
CA LEU A 211 31.18 5.42 9.69
C LEU A 211 31.94 4.47 8.77
N LEU A 212 33.10 3.97 9.24
CA LEU A 212 33.91 2.99 8.53
C LEU A 212 33.18 1.64 8.36
N ALA A 213 32.53 1.13 9.41
CA ALA A 213 31.77 -0.12 9.36
C ALA A 213 30.62 -0.05 8.34
N ARG A 214 29.90 1.07 8.28
CA ARG A 214 28.88 1.33 7.23
C ARG A 214 29.50 1.47 5.84
N ALA A 215 30.65 2.15 5.73
CA ALA A 215 31.40 2.30 4.49
C ALA A 215 31.94 0.95 3.96
N LEU A 216 32.10 -0.05 4.82
CA LEU A 216 32.59 -1.40 4.50
C LEU A 216 31.50 -2.47 4.39
N ALA A 217 30.29 -2.21 4.90
CA ALA A 217 29.20 -3.16 4.86
C ALA A 217 28.85 -3.58 3.42
N PRO A 218 28.75 -4.89 3.11
CA PRO A 218 28.29 -5.35 1.80
C PRO A 218 26.84 -4.90 1.56
N PRO A 219 26.43 -4.62 0.31
CA PRO A 219 25.02 -4.36 0.01
C PRO A 219 24.16 -5.56 0.46
N PRO A 220 22.91 -5.35 0.91
CA PRO A 220 22.03 -6.45 1.25
C PRO A 220 21.97 -7.45 0.09
N GLN A 221 22.35 -8.70 0.37
CA GLN A 221 22.49 -9.74 -0.64
C GLN A 221 21.13 -10.13 -1.22
N ASN A 222 20.79 -9.54 -2.36
CA ASN A 222 19.82 -10.12 -3.27
C ASN A 222 20.56 -11.18 -4.10
N ARG A 223 20.33 -12.46 -3.82
CA ARG A 223 20.92 -13.57 -4.58
C ARG A 223 20.16 -13.74 -5.90
N GLU A 224 20.67 -13.15 -6.97
CA GLU A 224 20.65 -13.81 -8.29
C GLU A 224 22.03 -13.67 -8.92
N ARG A 225 22.58 -14.82 -9.33
CA ARG A 225 23.93 -14.98 -9.87
C ARG A 225 24.02 -14.34 -11.27
N LYS A 226 25.00 -13.45 -11.49
CA LYS A 226 25.60 -13.25 -12.82
C LYS A 226 27.12 -13.16 -12.65
N GLN A 227 27.85 -14.12 -13.22
CA GLN A 227 29.27 -14.02 -13.53
C GLN A 227 29.65 -15.13 -14.54
N PRO A 228 30.76 -15.03 -15.33
CA PRO A 228 31.56 -13.83 -15.64
C PRO A 228 32.17 -13.73 -17.08
N ASN A 229 32.71 -12.53 -17.38
CA ASN A 229 33.87 -12.23 -18.26
C ASN A 229 33.72 -12.33 -19.80
N SER A 230 34.35 -11.54 -20.69
CA SER A 230 35.32 -10.41 -20.61
C SER A 230 35.73 -9.91 -22.04
N LEU A 231 35.86 -8.58 -22.24
CA LEU A 231 36.78 -7.80 -23.12
C LEU A 231 36.66 -7.88 -24.69
N PRO A 232 37.28 -6.98 -25.51
CA PRO A 232 37.14 -5.50 -25.59
C PRO A 232 37.07 -4.90 -27.04
N LYS A 233 36.66 -3.62 -27.13
CA LYS A 233 36.94 -2.56 -28.15
C LYS A 233 36.20 -2.45 -29.51
N GLU A 234 35.67 -1.22 -29.66
CA GLU A 234 35.57 -0.35 -30.86
C GLU A 234 34.58 -0.69 -31.99
N ARG A 235 33.55 0.16 -32.16
CA ARG A 235 33.31 0.97 -33.36
C ARG A 235 32.33 2.12 -33.08
N ARG A 236 32.47 3.16 -33.89
CA ARG A 236 31.92 4.53 -33.80
C ARG A 236 30.41 4.54 -34.05
N GLY A 237 29.72 5.55 -33.52
CA GLY A 237 28.50 6.08 -34.11
C GLY A 237 27.23 6.04 -33.24
N PHE A 238 26.61 7.21 -33.09
CA PHE A 238 25.24 7.47 -32.61
C PHE A 238 24.93 7.36 -31.10
N SER A 239 25.27 8.43 -30.38
CA SER A 239 24.66 8.76 -29.08
C SER A 239 23.62 9.88 -29.25
N GLY A 240 22.34 9.54 -29.08
CA GLY A 240 21.24 10.48 -28.93
C GLY A 240 20.00 9.70 -28.54
N PHE A 241 19.14 10.29 -27.72
CA PHE A 241 17.83 9.83 -27.26
C PHE A 241 17.74 9.29 -25.82
N ASP A 242 17.07 10.10 -25.01
CA ASP A 242 16.69 9.94 -23.61
C ASP A 242 15.99 8.60 -23.32
N HIS A 243 16.42 7.96 -22.23
CA HIS A 243 15.70 6.85 -21.61
C HIS A 243 14.46 7.36 -20.85
N ALA A 244 13.37 7.60 -21.57
CA ALA A 244 12.02 7.61 -21.01
C ALA A 244 11.50 6.17 -20.97
N THR A 245 11.42 5.58 -19.77
CA THR A 245 10.75 4.29 -19.56
C THR A 245 9.26 4.54 -19.34
N ASP A 246 8.43 3.79 -20.08
CA ASP A 246 6.97 3.69 -20.03
C ASP A 246 6.16 4.62 -20.97
N ASN A 247 6.17 4.32 -22.29
CA ASN A 247 5.45 5.08 -23.33
C ASN A 247 4.45 4.24 -24.18
N GLY A 248 4.00 3.07 -23.72
CA GLY A 248 2.94 2.31 -24.41
C GLY A 248 3.34 1.60 -25.72
N TRP A 249 4.64 1.60 -26.04
CA TRP A 249 5.18 1.01 -27.28
C TRP A 249 5.51 -0.48 -27.19
N ASP A 250 5.45 -1.07 -26.01
CA ASP A 250 5.64 -2.51 -25.76
C ASP A 250 4.51 -3.39 -26.34
N ARG A 251 3.58 -2.80 -27.10
CA ARG A 251 2.39 -3.44 -27.68
C ARG A 251 2.34 -3.38 -29.22
N LEU A 252 3.41 -2.92 -29.86
CA LEU A 252 3.48 -2.92 -31.33
C LEU A 252 3.34 -4.34 -31.87
N THR A 253 2.46 -4.53 -32.83
CA THR A 253 2.35 -5.80 -33.57
C THR A 253 3.37 -5.83 -34.70
N ALA A 254 3.66 -7.01 -35.26
CA ALA A 254 4.53 -7.15 -36.44
C ALA A 254 4.08 -6.23 -37.59
N ALA A 255 2.77 -6.04 -37.75
CA ALA A 255 2.19 -5.15 -38.75
C ALA A 255 2.48 -3.66 -38.48
N ASP A 256 2.50 -3.24 -37.21
CA ASP A 256 2.82 -1.86 -36.84
C ASP A 256 4.32 -1.57 -37.04
N ALA A 257 5.19 -2.54 -36.71
CA ALA A 257 6.62 -2.46 -36.96
C ALA A 257 6.93 -2.44 -38.47
N GLU A 258 6.25 -3.25 -39.29
CA GLU A 258 6.34 -3.18 -40.75
C GLU A 258 5.91 -1.83 -41.30
N GLU A 259 4.81 -1.28 -40.78
CA GLU A 259 4.30 0.03 -41.20
C GLU A 259 5.29 1.14 -40.88
N ALA A 260 5.86 1.13 -39.67
CA ALA A 260 6.95 2.04 -39.29
C ALA A 260 8.18 1.89 -40.20
N LEU A 261 8.57 0.65 -40.51
CA LEU A 261 9.68 0.34 -41.43
C LEU A 261 9.42 0.80 -42.87
N ARG A 262 8.17 0.83 -43.34
CA ARG A 262 7.84 1.34 -44.69
C ARG A 262 8.11 2.84 -44.84
N CYS A 263 8.01 3.61 -43.76
CA CYS A 263 8.36 5.03 -43.75
C CYS A 263 9.88 5.28 -43.78
N LEU A 264 10.69 4.27 -43.51
CA LEU A 264 12.15 4.36 -43.41
C LEU A 264 12.84 3.87 -44.67
N ASN A 265 13.91 4.58 -45.06
CA ASN A 265 14.73 4.24 -46.22
C ASN A 265 15.80 3.19 -45.83
N PRO A 266 15.82 1.99 -46.46
CA PRO A 266 16.81 0.96 -46.17
C PRO A 266 18.25 1.33 -46.59
N ASP A 267 18.45 2.34 -47.44
CA ASP A 267 19.78 2.85 -47.81
C ASP A 267 20.36 3.89 -46.82
N THR A 268 19.80 3.95 -45.60
CA THR A 268 20.27 4.83 -44.51
C THR A 268 21.73 4.54 -44.11
N GLY A 269 22.30 5.41 -43.27
CA GLY A 269 23.65 5.24 -42.73
C GLY A 269 23.80 3.91 -41.97
N TYR A 270 24.98 3.30 -42.03
CA TYR A 270 25.23 1.98 -41.45
C TYR A 270 24.83 1.88 -39.96
N ASP A 271 25.11 2.92 -39.17
CA ASP A 271 24.79 2.95 -37.75
C ASP A 271 23.28 3.03 -37.48
N GLU A 272 22.55 3.75 -38.33
CA GLU A 272 21.09 3.85 -38.27
C GLU A 272 20.41 2.54 -38.72
N TRP A 273 20.94 1.92 -39.78
CA TRP A 273 20.49 0.62 -40.28
C TRP A 273 20.67 -0.49 -39.22
N VAL A 274 21.83 -0.54 -38.56
CA VAL A 274 22.09 -1.46 -37.44
C VAL A 274 21.21 -1.12 -36.23
N GLY A 275 21.03 0.17 -35.92
CA GLY A 275 20.17 0.63 -34.83
C GLY A 275 18.70 0.22 -35.00
N ILE A 276 18.18 0.23 -36.23
CA ILE A 276 16.84 -0.29 -36.56
C ILE A 276 16.76 -1.80 -36.30
N GLY A 277 17.79 -2.56 -36.68
CA GLY A 277 17.88 -4.00 -36.39
C GLY A 277 17.91 -4.30 -34.90
N MET A 278 18.72 -3.55 -34.13
CA MET A 278 18.79 -3.67 -32.67
C MET A 278 17.47 -3.30 -31.99
N ALA A 279 16.76 -2.28 -32.49
CA ALA A 279 15.45 -1.88 -31.96
C ALA A 279 14.39 -2.96 -32.16
N LEU A 280 14.32 -3.59 -33.34
CA LEU A 280 13.42 -4.71 -33.62
C LEU A 280 13.77 -5.95 -32.79
N HIS A 281 15.06 -6.26 -32.64
CA HIS A 281 15.53 -7.35 -31.80
C HIS A 281 15.22 -7.14 -30.31
N HIS A 282 15.35 -5.91 -29.80
CA HIS A 282 14.94 -5.55 -28.44
C HIS A 282 13.42 -5.69 -28.24
N GLY A 283 12.62 -5.42 -29.27
CA GLY A 283 11.16 -5.55 -29.21
C GLY A 283 10.61 -6.97 -29.41
N ASP A 284 11.48 -7.98 -29.48
CA ASP A 284 11.11 -9.39 -29.72
C ASP A 284 10.40 -9.66 -31.06
N PHE A 285 10.75 -8.89 -32.10
CA PHE A 285 10.23 -9.08 -33.47
C PHE A 285 11.05 -10.13 -34.23
N ALA A 286 10.43 -10.78 -35.23
CA ALA A 286 11.12 -11.77 -36.06
C ALA A 286 12.20 -11.13 -36.95
N PHE A 287 13.32 -11.84 -37.11
CA PHE A 287 14.43 -11.48 -38.01
C PHE A 287 13.96 -11.11 -39.42
N ASP A 288 12.99 -11.87 -39.94
CA ASP A 288 12.47 -11.73 -41.31
C ASP A 288 11.92 -10.32 -41.59
N LEU A 289 11.45 -9.61 -40.55
CA LEU A 289 10.95 -8.23 -40.67
C LEU A 289 12.07 -7.26 -41.08
N TRP A 290 13.23 -7.39 -40.43
CA TRP A 290 14.40 -6.55 -40.69
C TRP A 290 15.09 -6.96 -41.98
N ASP A 291 15.17 -8.26 -42.27
CA ASP A 291 15.77 -8.78 -43.49
C ASP A 291 14.97 -8.37 -44.73
N SER A 292 13.65 -8.59 -44.71
CA SER A 292 12.74 -8.17 -45.78
C SER A 292 12.82 -6.66 -46.03
N TRP A 293 12.82 -5.85 -44.96
CA TRP A 293 12.99 -4.41 -45.10
C TRP A 293 14.31 -4.03 -45.75
N SER A 294 15.41 -4.68 -45.32
CA SER A 294 16.77 -4.43 -45.78
C SER A 294 17.00 -4.84 -47.24
N THR A 295 16.34 -5.88 -47.74
CA THR A 295 16.44 -6.33 -49.16
C THR A 295 16.08 -5.26 -50.17
N ARG A 296 15.32 -4.24 -49.75
CA ARG A 296 14.89 -3.11 -50.60
C ARG A 296 15.98 -2.04 -50.77
N GLY A 297 17.09 -2.12 -50.03
CA GLY A 297 18.23 -1.20 -50.15
C GLY A 297 19.23 -1.65 -51.22
N ASN A 298 19.81 -0.70 -51.94
CA ASN A 298 20.81 -0.95 -52.98
C ASN A 298 22.12 -1.53 -52.44
N LYS A 299 22.37 -1.40 -51.14
CA LYS A 299 23.58 -1.91 -50.45
C LYS A 299 23.39 -3.28 -49.79
N TYR A 300 22.22 -3.90 -49.94
CA TYR A 300 21.91 -5.19 -49.31
C TYR A 300 22.85 -6.30 -49.76
N LYS A 301 23.35 -7.09 -48.81
CA LYS A 301 24.14 -8.29 -49.09
C LYS A 301 23.48 -9.51 -48.43
N PRO A 302 23.30 -10.63 -49.16
CA PRO A 302 22.79 -11.85 -48.58
C PRO A 302 23.61 -12.28 -47.36
N ASN A 303 22.92 -12.69 -46.29
CA ASN A 303 23.48 -13.15 -45.00
C ASN A 303 24.11 -12.08 -44.09
N GLU A 304 24.25 -10.83 -44.51
CA GLU A 304 24.81 -9.76 -43.66
C GLU A 304 23.85 -9.41 -42.50
N CYS A 305 22.54 -9.35 -42.76
CA CYS A 305 21.53 -9.13 -41.71
C CYS A 305 21.57 -10.23 -40.65
N ARG A 306 21.62 -11.51 -41.07
CA ARG A 306 21.61 -12.67 -40.14
C ARG A 306 22.81 -12.64 -39.20
N GLN A 307 23.99 -12.40 -39.74
CA GLN A 307 25.23 -12.29 -38.96
C GLN A 307 25.18 -11.16 -37.93
N LYS A 308 24.53 -10.04 -38.26
CA LYS A 308 24.34 -8.93 -37.32
C LYS A 308 23.27 -9.22 -36.29
N TRP A 309 22.14 -9.80 -36.71
CA TRP A 309 21.04 -10.17 -35.84
C TRP A 309 21.49 -11.13 -34.73
N ASP A 310 22.31 -12.12 -35.08
CA ASP A 310 22.90 -13.08 -34.12
C ASP A 310 23.86 -12.44 -33.12
N SER A 311 24.38 -11.23 -33.42
CA SER A 311 25.29 -10.49 -32.54
C SER A 311 24.59 -9.51 -31.60
N PHE A 312 23.27 -9.31 -31.75
CA PHE A 312 22.51 -8.38 -30.93
C PHE A 312 22.19 -8.99 -29.56
N SER A 313 22.19 -8.12 -28.54
CA SER A 313 21.86 -8.49 -27.16
C SER A 313 20.59 -7.74 -26.73
N PRO A 314 19.67 -8.38 -25.98
CA PRO A 314 18.49 -7.71 -25.42
C PRO A 314 18.82 -6.48 -24.55
N ASP A 315 20.01 -6.45 -23.95
CA ASP A 315 20.46 -5.37 -23.04
C ASP A 315 21.28 -4.26 -23.78
N GLY A 316 21.19 -4.18 -25.10
CA GLY A 316 22.07 -3.36 -25.97
C GLY A 316 21.87 -1.85 -25.96
N GLY A 317 21.06 -1.30 -25.04
CA GLY A 317 20.82 0.14 -24.88
C GLY A 317 19.92 0.80 -25.93
N ILE A 318 19.84 0.23 -27.15
CA ILE A 318 18.88 0.62 -28.19
C ILE A 318 17.56 -0.12 -27.96
N THR A 319 16.47 0.64 -27.87
CA THR A 319 15.12 0.10 -27.61
C THR A 319 14.20 0.34 -28.79
N MET A 320 12.99 -0.21 -28.73
CA MET A 320 11.94 0.03 -29.73
C MET A 320 11.63 1.54 -29.93
N GLY A 321 11.94 2.38 -28.94
CA GLY A 321 11.82 3.84 -29.06
C GLY A 321 12.61 4.43 -30.24
N THR A 322 13.73 3.82 -30.63
CA THR A 322 14.57 4.29 -31.75
C THR A 322 13.85 4.12 -33.09
N LEU A 323 13.25 2.96 -33.36
CA LEU A 323 12.49 2.73 -34.59
C LEU A 323 11.33 3.72 -34.74
N ILE A 324 10.59 3.92 -33.65
CA ILE A 324 9.42 4.80 -33.59
C ILE A 324 9.82 6.26 -33.80
N HIS A 325 10.90 6.69 -33.17
CA HIS A 325 11.41 8.06 -33.32
C HIS A 325 11.80 8.34 -34.77
N LEU A 326 12.55 7.43 -35.39
CA LEU A 326 12.94 7.54 -36.80
C LEU A 326 11.70 7.57 -37.71
N ALA A 327 10.75 6.65 -37.49
CA ALA A 327 9.54 6.58 -38.30
C ALA A 327 8.69 7.87 -38.18
N LYS A 328 8.52 8.41 -36.96
CA LYS A 328 7.79 9.67 -36.72
C LYS A 328 8.44 10.87 -37.40
N ASN A 329 9.77 10.95 -37.40
CA ASN A 329 10.49 12.00 -38.12
C ASN A 329 10.29 11.91 -39.64
N CYS A 330 10.01 10.72 -40.16
CA CYS A 330 9.63 10.48 -41.56
C CYS A 330 8.12 10.60 -41.82
N GLY A 331 7.35 11.16 -40.87
CA GLY A 331 5.92 11.42 -41.04
C GLY A 331 5.00 10.26 -40.67
N TRP A 332 5.50 9.22 -39.98
CA TRP A 332 4.64 8.16 -39.45
C TRP A 332 3.75 8.68 -38.31
N ASP A 333 2.45 8.76 -38.56
CA ASP A 333 1.44 9.06 -37.54
C ASP A 333 0.90 7.75 -36.95
N TYR A 334 1.38 7.39 -35.76
CA TYR A 334 0.92 6.19 -35.09
C TYR A 334 -0.51 6.37 -34.59
N GLN A 335 -1.45 5.89 -35.38
CA GLN A 335 -2.81 5.62 -34.96
C GLN A 335 -2.80 4.19 -34.41
N PRO A 336 -2.86 3.97 -33.08
CA PRO A 336 -3.01 2.62 -32.56
C PRO A 336 -4.21 2.01 -33.27
N ARG A 337 -4.01 0.90 -33.98
CA ARG A 337 -5.10 0.18 -34.63
C ARG A 337 -6.07 -0.24 -33.55
N SER A 338 -7.09 0.58 -33.33
CA SER A 338 -8.24 0.26 -32.52
C SER A 338 -8.98 -0.84 -33.25
N LYS A 339 -8.62 -2.08 -32.92
CA LYS A 339 -9.45 -3.27 -33.11
C LYS A 339 -8.86 -4.38 -32.25
N LEU A 340 -9.52 -4.70 -31.15
CA LEU A 340 -10.42 -5.85 -31.14
C LEU A 340 -9.71 -7.12 -31.63
N ALA A 341 -8.77 -7.57 -30.82
CA ALA A 341 -8.85 -8.94 -30.32
C ALA A 341 -8.44 -8.90 -28.84
N SER A 342 -9.28 -8.30 -28.00
CA SER A 342 -9.47 -8.94 -26.70
C SER A 342 -9.78 -10.39 -27.05
N VAL A 343 -8.91 -11.32 -26.68
CA VAL A 343 -9.23 -12.74 -26.87
C VAL A 343 -10.61 -12.92 -26.25
N SER A 344 -11.58 -13.18 -27.12
CA SER A 344 -12.98 -13.33 -26.76
C SER A 344 -13.04 -14.55 -25.86
N VAL A 345 -13.16 -14.32 -24.57
CA VAL A 345 -13.30 -15.40 -23.60
C VAL A 345 -14.73 -15.38 -23.08
N PRO A 346 -15.31 -16.54 -22.76
CA PRO A 346 -16.58 -16.58 -22.06
C PRO A 346 -16.52 -15.70 -20.81
N PRO A 347 -17.58 -14.93 -20.51
CA PRO A 347 -17.64 -14.15 -19.28
C PRO A 347 -17.40 -15.05 -18.06
N ALA A 348 -16.63 -14.56 -17.09
CA ALA A 348 -16.24 -15.32 -15.91
C ALA A 348 -17.43 -15.64 -14.98
N PHE A 349 -18.47 -14.81 -15.03
CA PHE A 349 -19.66 -14.92 -14.20
C PHE A 349 -20.93 -14.94 -15.06
N PRO A 350 -21.99 -15.65 -14.60
CA PRO A 350 -23.27 -15.67 -15.29
C PRO A 350 -23.88 -14.27 -15.35
N LYS A 351 -24.69 -14.02 -16.39
CA LYS A 351 -25.48 -12.79 -16.46
C LYS A 351 -26.52 -12.82 -15.35
N VAL A 352 -26.63 -11.72 -14.61
CA VAL A 352 -27.68 -11.53 -13.62
C VAL A 352 -28.86 -10.85 -14.31
N SER A 353 -30.05 -11.41 -14.16
CA SER A 353 -31.32 -10.80 -14.56
C SER A 353 -32.15 -10.48 -13.32
N GLY A 354 -33.14 -9.62 -13.49
CA GLY A 354 -34.13 -9.31 -12.48
C GLY A 354 -33.98 -7.95 -11.81
N THR A 355 -35.06 -7.51 -11.20
CA THR A 355 -35.23 -6.18 -10.59
C THR A 355 -34.88 -6.19 -9.09
N ALA A 356 -34.66 -5.00 -8.53
CA ALA A 356 -34.49 -4.87 -7.08
C ALA A 356 -35.70 -5.39 -6.29
N ASP A 357 -36.92 -5.26 -6.84
CA ASP A 357 -38.16 -5.75 -6.21
C ASP A 357 -38.27 -7.27 -6.24
N GLU A 358 -37.84 -7.91 -7.33
CA GLU A 358 -37.73 -9.37 -7.41
C GLU A 358 -36.73 -9.91 -6.40
N ALA A 359 -35.54 -9.32 -6.33
CA ALA A 359 -34.54 -9.68 -5.33
C ALA A 359 -35.09 -9.49 -3.91
N HIS A 360 -35.82 -8.40 -3.66
CA HIS A 360 -36.47 -8.15 -2.36
C HIS A 360 -37.53 -9.21 -2.02
N ARG A 361 -38.34 -9.65 -2.99
CA ARG A 361 -39.31 -10.75 -2.80
C ARG A 361 -38.61 -12.08 -2.49
N THR A 362 -37.54 -12.41 -3.21
CA THR A 362 -36.73 -13.63 -2.95
C THR A 362 -36.15 -13.59 -1.53
N ILE A 363 -35.67 -12.43 -1.08
CA ILE A 363 -35.19 -12.24 0.30
C ILE A 363 -36.30 -12.49 1.31
N ARG A 364 -37.47 -11.84 1.17
CA ARG A 364 -38.60 -12.05 2.09
C ARG A 364 -39.06 -13.51 2.11
N HIS A 365 -39.11 -14.16 0.96
CA HIS A 365 -39.46 -15.58 0.88
C HIS A 365 -38.44 -16.46 1.64
N ALA A 366 -37.15 -16.20 1.47
CA ALA A 366 -36.08 -16.92 2.19
C ALA A 366 -36.12 -16.66 3.71
N ILE A 367 -36.40 -15.43 4.13
CA ILE A 367 -36.59 -15.08 5.56
C ILE A 367 -37.82 -15.81 6.12
N GLY A 368 -38.96 -15.81 5.41
CA GLY A 368 -40.15 -16.58 5.80
C GLY A 368 -39.89 -18.09 5.91
N GLY A 369 -39.05 -18.64 5.02
CA GLY A 369 -38.57 -20.01 5.09
C GLY A 369 -37.75 -20.29 6.36
N PHE A 370 -36.89 -19.35 6.77
CA PHE A 370 -36.16 -19.44 8.03
C PHE A 370 -37.11 -19.48 9.25
N TRP A 371 -38.09 -18.59 9.31
CA TRP A 371 -39.07 -18.61 10.40
C TRP A 371 -39.88 -19.90 10.47
N SER A 372 -40.16 -20.52 9.33
CA SER A 372 -40.80 -21.84 9.28
C SER A 372 -39.92 -22.93 9.90
N VAL A 373 -38.59 -22.86 9.73
CA VAL A 373 -37.64 -23.79 10.39
C VAL A 373 -37.57 -23.57 11.89
N VAL A 374 -37.52 -22.30 12.31
CA VAL A 374 -37.56 -21.92 13.73
C VAL A 374 -38.84 -22.44 14.39
N ALA A 375 -39.99 -22.30 13.71
CA ALA A 375 -41.30 -22.70 14.24
C ALA A 375 -41.52 -24.22 14.30
N ASN A 376 -41.07 -24.99 13.30
CA ASN A 376 -41.55 -26.36 13.10
C ASN A 376 -40.61 -27.51 13.53
N HIS A 377 -39.30 -27.27 13.75
CA HIS A 377 -38.35 -28.39 13.85
C HIS A 377 -37.42 -28.33 15.06
N TRP A 378 -36.87 -27.16 15.38
CA TRP A 378 -35.79 -27.10 16.37
C TRP A 378 -36.27 -27.22 17.83
N GLN A 379 -37.43 -26.65 18.16
CA GLN A 379 -38.01 -26.74 19.51
C GLN A 379 -38.34 -28.20 19.86
N HIS A 380 -39.00 -28.92 18.95
CA HIS A 380 -39.36 -30.33 19.12
C HIS A 380 -38.14 -31.26 19.25
N GLU A 381 -37.06 -31.01 18.49
CA GLU A 381 -35.83 -31.80 18.58
C GLU A 381 -35.05 -31.51 19.87
N THR A 382 -35.03 -30.24 20.31
CA THR A 382 -34.44 -29.85 21.61
C THR A 382 -35.19 -30.50 22.77
N ASP A 383 -36.53 -30.47 22.73
CA ASP A 383 -37.38 -31.03 23.80
C ASP A 383 -37.36 -32.57 23.81
N ARG A 384 -37.20 -33.22 22.64
CA ARG A 384 -37.04 -34.68 22.53
C ARG A 384 -35.73 -35.19 23.15
N LEU A 385 -34.65 -34.40 23.05
CA LEU A 385 -33.30 -34.80 23.46
C LEU A 385 -32.94 -34.30 24.86
N ALA A 386 -33.65 -33.28 25.37
CA ALA A 386 -33.62 -32.88 26.76
C ALA A 386 -34.13 -34.03 27.65
N GLY A 387 -33.22 -34.72 28.33
CA GLY A 387 -33.53 -35.78 29.30
C GLY A 387 -33.22 -37.21 28.88
N VAL A 388 -32.70 -37.44 27.67
CA VAL A 388 -32.16 -38.76 27.31
C VAL A 388 -30.78 -38.91 28.00
N ARG A 389 -30.48 -40.08 28.57
CA ARG A 389 -29.17 -40.40 29.18
C ARG A 389 -28.61 -41.66 28.57
N PHE A 390 -27.28 -41.72 28.40
CA PHE A 390 -26.59 -42.94 28.04
C PHE A 390 -25.28 -43.11 28.81
N ALA A 391 -24.89 -44.36 29.06
CA ALA A 391 -23.68 -44.66 29.79
C ALA A 391 -22.46 -44.65 28.86
N VAL A 392 -21.51 -43.75 29.09
CA VAL A 392 -20.17 -43.80 28.48
C VAL A 392 -19.19 -44.15 29.59
N ASN A 393 -18.50 -45.29 29.47
CA ASN A 393 -17.56 -45.79 30.48
C ASN A 393 -18.15 -45.89 31.90
N GLY A 394 -19.42 -46.27 32.03
CA GLY A 394 -20.08 -46.45 33.33
C GLY A 394 -20.50 -45.16 34.04
N VAL A 395 -20.32 -44.00 33.42
CA VAL A 395 -20.87 -42.73 33.88
C VAL A 395 -22.15 -42.43 33.10
N GLU A 396 -23.26 -42.23 33.79
CA GLU A 396 -24.47 -41.68 33.17
C GLU A 396 -24.16 -40.26 32.70
N THR A 397 -24.10 -40.07 31.39
CA THR A 397 -24.03 -38.75 30.79
C THR A 397 -25.36 -38.45 30.11
N GLU A 398 -25.87 -37.25 30.36
CA GLU A 398 -26.95 -36.68 29.57
C GLU A 398 -26.52 -36.67 28.11
N VAL A 399 -27.41 -37.03 27.19
CA VAL A 399 -27.17 -36.81 25.77
C VAL A 399 -26.82 -35.34 25.63
N PRO A 400 -25.62 -34.98 25.14
CA PRO A 400 -25.42 -33.61 24.70
C PRO A 400 -26.57 -33.38 23.73
N LEU A 401 -27.52 -32.47 24.06
CA LEU A 401 -28.51 -31.94 23.11
C LEU A 401 -27.76 -31.88 21.80
N PRO A 402 -28.15 -32.67 20.79
CA PRO A 402 -27.18 -33.10 19.83
C PRO A 402 -26.53 -31.83 19.30
N GLU A 403 -25.22 -31.82 19.36
CA GLU A 403 -24.41 -30.95 18.52
C GLU A 403 -24.77 -31.17 17.02
N ALA A 404 -25.81 -31.99 16.69
CA ALA A 404 -26.66 -31.90 15.50
C ALA A 404 -26.83 -30.43 15.12
N ILE A 405 -26.05 -30.13 14.10
CA ILE A 405 -25.81 -28.86 13.47
C ILE A 405 -27.10 -28.04 13.47
N ALA A 406 -27.19 -27.06 14.37
CA ALA A 406 -28.28 -26.10 14.37
C ALA A 406 -28.38 -25.52 12.94
N PRO A 407 -29.58 -25.47 12.34
CA PRO A 407 -29.70 -25.21 10.92
C PRO A 407 -29.19 -23.82 10.57
N ILE A 408 -28.38 -23.74 9.51
CA ILE A 408 -27.82 -22.48 9.02
C ILE A 408 -28.48 -22.15 7.68
N HIS A 409 -29.19 -21.04 7.65
CA HIS A 409 -29.82 -20.50 6.45
C HIS A 409 -28.99 -19.32 5.96
N VAL A 410 -28.55 -19.34 4.71
CA VAL A 410 -27.75 -18.26 4.14
C VAL A 410 -28.57 -17.52 3.09
N ILE A 411 -28.60 -16.19 3.18
CA ILE A 411 -29.18 -15.32 2.15
C ILE A 411 -28.06 -14.50 1.52
N GLN A 412 -27.62 -14.98 0.36
CA GLN A 412 -26.70 -14.29 -0.54
C GLN A 412 -27.47 -13.30 -1.41
N GLY A 413 -27.82 -12.15 -0.83
CA GLY A 413 -28.58 -11.10 -1.54
C GLY A 413 -27.74 -9.95 -2.07
N ALA A 414 -28.17 -9.34 -3.18
CA ALA A 414 -27.60 -8.12 -3.74
C ALA A 414 -27.53 -7.02 -2.67
N LEU A 415 -26.46 -6.22 -2.67
CA LEU A 415 -26.36 -5.10 -1.77
C LEU A 415 -27.46 -4.08 -2.07
N ALA A 416 -27.94 -3.38 -1.04
CA ALA A 416 -29.08 -2.46 -1.14
C ALA A 416 -30.47 -3.08 -1.38
N SER A 417 -30.59 -4.40 -1.39
CA SER A 417 -31.88 -5.09 -1.55
C SER A 417 -32.82 -4.99 -0.35
N GLY A 418 -32.34 -4.46 0.79
CA GLY A 418 -33.16 -4.24 2.00
C GLY A 418 -33.17 -5.41 2.99
N LYS A 419 -32.29 -6.41 2.84
CA LYS A 419 -32.13 -7.57 3.74
C LYS A 419 -32.20 -7.22 5.23
N SER A 420 -31.30 -6.36 5.69
CA SER A 420 -31.17 -5.99 7.10
C SER A 420 -32.39 -5.22 7.62
N HIS A 421 -33.18 -4.57 6.75
CA HIS A 421 -34.44 -3.94 7.15
C HIS A 421 -35.57 -4.97 7.29
N ALA A 422 -35.75 -5.83 6.28
CA ALA A 422 -36.78 -6.87 6.29
C ALA A 422 -36.64 -7.81 7.51
N ILE A 423 -35.42 -8.27 7.80
CA ILE A 423 -35.20 -9.17 8.94
C ILE A 423 -35.53 -8.54 10.30
N ARG A 424 -35.33 -7.22 10.45
CA ARG A 424 -35.61 -6.52 11.70
C ARG A 424 -37.11 -6.39 11.95
N GLU A 425 -37.88 -6.09 10.91
CA GLU A 425 -39.35 -6.05 11.01
C GLU A 425 -39.90 -7.44 11.32
N GLU A 426 -39.52 -8.46 10.55
CA GLU A 426 -40.03 -9.82 10.75
C GLU A 426 -39.58 -10.44 12.08
N ALA A 427 -38.38 -10.12 12.56
CA ALA A 427 -37.92 -10.55 13.88
C ALA A 427 -38.79 -9.97 15.01
N VAL A 428 -39.21 -8.71 14.90
CA VAL A 428 -40.12 -8.10 15.87
C VAL A 428 -41.50 -8.76 15.78
N ASP A 429 -42.01 -8.99 14.57
CA ASP A 429 -43.30 -9.68 14.39
C ASP A 429 -43.27 -11.07 15.04
N TYR A 430 -42.22 -11.86 14.79
CA TYR A 430 -42.01 -13.16 15.43
C TYR A 430 -42.02 -13.08 16.96
N LEU A 431 -41.29 -12.12 17.55
CA LEU A 431 -41.21 -11.98 19.01
C LEU A 431 -42.52 -11.45 19.61
N SER A 432 -43.29 -10.67 18.87
CA SER A 432 -44.59 -10.17 19.31
C SER A 432 -45.61 -11.30 19.53
N THR A 433 -45.49 -12.40 18.77
CA THR A 433 -46.32 -13.60 18.88
C THR A 433 -45.71 -14.68 19.79
N ASN A 434 -44.41 -14.61 20.07
CA ASN A 434 -43.65 -15.61 20.84
C ASN A 434 -42.96 -14.95 22.06
N ARG A 435 -43.73 -14.53 23.05
CA ARG A 435 -43.25 -13.65 24.14
C ARG A 435 -42.20 -14.28 25.08
N ASP A 436 -42.11 -15.60 25.13
CA ASP A 436 -41.09 -16.29 25.93
C ASP A 436 -39.76 -16.47 25.18
N ALA A 437 -39.72 -16.20 23.88
CA ALA A 437 -38.52 -16.33 23.06
C ALA A 437 -37.57 -15.13 23.23
N ILE A 438 -36.27 -15.41 23.13
CA ILE A 438 -35.24 -14.40 22.93
C ILE A 438 -34.64 -14.59 21.53
N GLY A 439 -34.49 -13.48 20.82
CA GLY A 439 -33.78 -13.40 19.54
C GLY A 439 -32.52 -12.55 19.63
N VAL A 440 -31.53 -12.86 18.80
CA VAL A 440 -30.27 -12.09 18.73
C VAL A 440 -29.98 -11.69 17.30
N ILE A 441 -29.64 -10.41 17.08
CA ILE A 441 -29.06 -9.91 15.83
C ILE A 441 -27.62 -9.46 16.09
N ALA A 442 -26.68 -10.19 15.52
CA ALA A 442 -25.26 -9.89 15.50
C ALA A 442 -24.89 -9.04 14.27
N VAL A 443 -24.20 -7.92 14.47
CA VAL A 443 -23.81 -6.97 13.40
C VAL A 443 -22.30 -6.67 13.45
N PRO A 444 -21.66 -6.23 12.36
CA PRO A 444 -20.20 -6.11 12.29
C PRO A 444 -19.65 -4.89 13.04
N ALA A 445 -20.45 -3.83 13.22
CA ALA A 445 -19.99 -2.55 13.77
C ALA A 445 -20.91 -2.03 14.87
N HIS A 446 -20.33 -1.49 15.94
CA HIS A 446 -21.12 -0.97 17.07
C HIS A 446 -22.02 0.23 16.70
N LYS A 447 -21.58 1.11 15.81
CA LYS A 447 -22.39 2.28 15.38
C LYS A 447 -23.73 1.86 14.77
N LEU A 448 -23.78 0.70 14.13
CA LEU A 448 -25.03 0.12 13.60
C LEU A 448 -25.99 -0.30 14.70
N LEU A 449 -25.48 -0.72 15.85
CA LEU A 449 -26.32 -1.18 16.96
C LEU A 449 -27.20 -0.04 17.47
N ASP A 450 -26.61 1.14 17.64
CA ASP A 450 -27.32 2.35 18.11
C ASP A 450 -28.39 2.79 17.09
N GLU A 451 -28.02 2.85 15.81
CA GLU A 451 -28.94 3.16 14.70
C GLU A 451 -30.10 2.15 14.61
N TYR A 452 -29.82 0.87 14.91
CA TYR A 452 -30.83 -0.19 14.88
C TYR A 452 -31.76 -0.09 16.09
N GLU A 453 -31.23 0.19 17.30
CA GLU A 453 -32.02 0.41 18.51
C GLU A 453 -32.98 1.58 18.33
N GLU A 454 -32.50 2.73 17.83
CA GLU A 454 -33.31 3.92 17.57
C GLU A 454 -34.45 3.65 16.57
N ARG A 455 -34.12 3.04 15.42
CA ARG A 455 -35.13 2.71 14.40
C ARG A 455 -36.21 1.76 14.92
N LEU A 456 -35.81 0.75 15.69
CA LEU A 456 -36.76 -0.20 16.27
C LEU A 456 -37.63 0.46 17.34
N ALA A 457 -37.08 1.38 18.14
CA ALA A 457 -37.85 2.16 19.10
C ALA A 457 -38.88 3.08 18.42
N MET A 458 -38.51 3.71 17.29
CA MET A 458 -39.39 4.58 16.51
C MET A 458 -40.55 3.83 15.84
N ALA A 459 -40.37 2.55 15.52
CA ALA A 459 -41.38 1.72 14.87
C ALA A 459 -42.62 1.39 15.75
N LYS A 460 -42.77 2.02 16.93
CA LYS A 460 -43.88 1.82 17.89
C LYS A 460 -44.09 0.34 18.28
N THR A 461 -43.01 -0.43 18.39
CA THR A 461 -42.98 -1.86 18.73
C THR A 461 -43.17 -2.06 20.24
N ARG A 462 -44.25 -1.50 20.81
CA ARG A 462 -44.50 -1.47 22.28
C ARG A 462 -44.59 -2.86 22.94
N SER A 463 -44.65 -3.94 22.17
CA SER A 463 -44.73 -5.33 22.65
C SER A 463 -43.40 -6.07 22.72
N VAL A 464 -42.30 -5.55 22.14
CA VAL A 464 -41.00 -6.23 22.10
C VAL A 464 -39.93 -5.35 22.71
N ARG A 465 -39.27 -5.85 23.76
CA ARG A 465 -38.19 -5.14 24.46
C ARG A 465 -36.88 -5.36 23.71
N VAL A 466 -36.32 -4.28 23.18
CA VAL A 466 -35.04 -4.29 22.46
C VAL A 466 -33.92 -3.76 23.36
N ALA A 467 -32.75 -4.39 23.30
CA ALA A 467 -31.55 -3.92 24.00
C ALA A 467 -30.27 -4.11 23.18
N VAL A 468 -29.39 -3.13 23.24
CA VAL A 468 -28.01 -3.24 22.73
C VAL A 468 -27.10 -3.78 23.82
N PHE A 469 -26.34 -4.84 23.51
CA PHE A 469 -25.27 -5.32 24.38
C PHE A 469 -24.00 -4.49 24.17
N ARG A 470 -23.53 -3.84 25.24
CA ARG A 470 -22.32 -3.00 25.24
C ARG A 470 -21.23 -3.65 26.09
N GLY A 471 -19.98 -3.59 25.60
CA GLY A 471 -18.80 -4.02 26.34
C GLY A 471 -18.42 -3.04 27.45
N ILE A 472 -17.58 -3.47 28.40
CA ILE A 472 -17.22 -2.71 29.62
C ILE A 472 -16.61 -1.33 29.36
N GLU A 473 -15.88 -1.18 28.25
CA GLU A 473 -15.20 0.06 27.84
C GLU A 473 -16.08 1.05 27.08
N ARG A 474 -17.33 0.68 26.76
CA ARG A 474 -18.23 1.53 25.98
C ARG A 474 -18.81 2.65 26.84
N PRO A 475 -19.16 3.81 26.26
CA PRO A 475 -19.87 4.86 26.98
C PRO A 475 -21.18 4.32 27.58
N ASP A 476 -21.47 4.71 28.83
CA ASP A 476 -22.74 4.41 29.48
C ASP A 476 -23.83 5.37 28.95
N PRO A 477 -24.88 4.87 28.27
CA PRO A 477 -25.92 5.73 27.71
C PRO A 477 -26.76 6.45 28.78
N GLN A 478 -26.79 5.93 30.02
CA GLN A 478 -27.53 6.53 31.12
C GLN A 478 -26.67 7.52 31.93
N GLN A 479 -25.35 7.50 31.75
CA GLN A 479 -24.41 8.33 32.49
C GLN A 479 -23.32 8.89 31.57
N PRO A 480 -23.59 10.04 30.91
CA PRO A 480 -22.63 10.68 30.02
C PRO A 480 -21.28 10.94 30.71
N GLY A 481 -20.18 10.64 30.01
CA GLY A 481 -18.82 10.80 30.54
C GLY A 481 -18.27 9.58 31.31
N LEU A 482 -19.12 8.59 31.63
CA LEU A 482 -18.69 7.33 32.22
C LEU A 482 -18.73 6.19 31.20
N THR A 483 -17.96 5.13 31.47
CA THR A 483 -18.04 3.88 30.72
C THR A 483 -18.97 2.89 31.42
N MET A 484 -19.41 1.85 30.70
CA MET A 484 -20.29 0.80 31.21
C MET A 484 -19.75 0.20 32.51
N CYS A 485 -18.44 0.05 32.67
CA CYS A 485 -17.83 -0.31 33.94
C CYS A 485 -17.12 0.89 34.57
N TRP A 486 -17.59 1.35 35.73
CA TRP A 486 -16.96 2.47 36.44
C TRP A 486 -15.54 2.17 36.96
N ARG A 487 -15.16 0.89 37.03
CA ARG A 487 -13.83 0.41 37.44
C ARG A 487 -13.10 -0.21 36.24
N LEU A 488 -13.04 0.55 35.14
CA LEU A 488 -12.64 0.05 33.84
C LEU A 488 -11.24 -0.58 33.85
N ASP A 489 -10.26 0.07 34.48
CA ASP A 489 -8.87 -0.41 34.48
C ASP A 489 -8.74 -1.73 35.24
N ALA A 490 -9.31 -1.84 36.44
CA ALA A 490 -9.34 -3.08 37.18
C ALA A 490 -10.10 -4.19 36.42
N ALA A 491 -11.26 -3.88 35.83
CA ALA A 491 -12.02 -4.84 35.03
C ALA A 491 -11.28 -5.33 33.79
N ARG A 492 -10.56 -4.43 33.10
CA ARG A 492 -9.75 -4.76 31.93
C ARG A 492 -8.60 -5.68 32.30
N THR A 493 -7.83 -5.36 33.34
CA THR A 493 -6.71 -6.21 33.80
C THR A 493 -7.22 -7.55 34.33
N TRP A 494 -8.32 -7.56 35.08
CA TRP A 494 -8.95 -8.77 35.60
C TRP A 494 -9.41 -9.73 34.49
N THR A 495 -10.04 -9.20 33.45
CA THR A 495 -10.48 -10.03 32.32
C THR A 495 -9.30 -10.46 31.43
N ALA A 496 -8.25 -9.65 31.31
CA ALA A 496 -7.02 -9.99 30.56
C ALA A 496 -6.28 -11.20 31.17
N CYS A 497 -6.22 -11.32 32.50
CA CYS A 497 -5.67 -12.50 33.17
C CYS A 497 -6.59 -13.73 33.09
N GLY A 498 -7.76 -13.60 32.45
CA GLY A 498 -8.73 -14.66 32.19
C GLY A 498 -9.70 -14.91 33.35
N ALA A 499 -9.74 -14.07 34.37
CA ALA A 499 -10.68 -14.23 35.47
C ALA A 499 -12.09 -13.75 35.06
N PRO A 500 -13.16 -14.39 35.58
CA PRO A 500 -14.52 -14.02 35.24
C PRO A 500 -14.86 -12.65 35.83
N LEU A 501 -15.42 -11.76 35.02
CA LEU A 501 -15.83 -10.42 35.46
C LEU A 501 -16.85 -10.47 36.61
N LYS A 502 -17.65 -11.55 36.72
CA LYS A 502 -18.59 -11.77 37.82
C LYS A 502 -17.93 -11.80 39.20
N GLN A 503 -16.70 -12.33 39.30
CA GLN A 503 -15.95 -12.33 40.55
C GLN A 503 -15.59 -10.91 40.98
N LEU A 504 -15.18 -10.06 40.04
CA LEU A 504 -14.93 -8.64 40.29
C LEU A 504 -16.20 -7.85 40.61
N CYS A 505 -17.35 -8.26 40.07
CA CYS A 505 -18.62 -7.62 40.39
C CYS A 505 -19.12 -7.96 41.81
N LYS A 506 -18.65 -9.05 42.42
CA LYS A 506 -18.98 -9.41 43.80
C LYS A 506 -18.41 -8.36 44.75
N ASN A 507 -19.20 -7.90 45.73
CA ASN A 507 -18.80 -6.88 46.71
C ASN A 507 -18.33 -5.54 46.12
N CYS A 508 -18.60 -5.28 44.83
CA CYS A 508 -18.14 -4.07 44.15
C CYS A 508 -18.80 -2.80 44.73
N PRO A 509 -18.04 -1.72 45.01
CA PRO A 509 -18.55 -0.44 45.53
C PRO A 509 -19.63 0.20 44.67
N SER A 510 -19.66 -0.10 43.36
CA SER A 510 -20.73 0.37 42.48
C SER A 510 -22.11 -0.15 42.88
N ASN A 511 -22.17 -1.25 43.64
CA ASN A 511 -23.38 -1.85 44.19
C ASN A 511 -24.52 -1.96 43.16
N GLY A 512 -24.21 -2.50 41.98
CA GLY A 512 -25.17 -2.68 40.89
C GLY A 512 -25.47 -1.43 40.04
N LYS A 513 -24.94 -0.26 40.40
CA LYS A 513 -25.32 1.01 39.74
C LYS A 513 -24.63 1.29 38.40
N CYS A 514 -23.52 0.63 38.09
CA CYS A 514 -22.82 0.84 36.82
C CYS A 514 -23.57 0.21 35.64
N GLY A 515 -23.37 0.75 34.43
CA GLY A 515 -24.02 0.27 33.21
C GLY A 515 -23.87 -1.22 32.97
N THR A 516 -22.72 -1.81 33.32
CA THR A 516 -22.45 -3.26 33.17
C THR A 516 -23.38 -4.09 34.05
N SER A 517 -23.59 -3.69 35.30
CA SER A 517 -24.50 -4.39 36.21
C SER A 517 -25.95 -4.19 35.82
N LYS A 518 -26.34 -2.96 35.47
CA LYS A 518 -27.68 -2.67 34.93
C LYS A 518 -27.99 -3.47 33.67
N GLN A 519 -27.02 -3.61 32.77
CA GLN A 519 -27.16 -4.46 31.57
C GLN A 519 -27.35 -5.93 31.95
N ARG A 520 -26.72 -6.42 33.03
CA ARG A 520 -26.89 -7.79 33.52
C ARG A 520 -28.30 -8.12 34.00
N GLU A 521 -28.97 -7.13 34.56
CA GLU A 521 -30.34 -7.25 35.05
C GLU A 521 -31.38 -6.87 33.98
N ARG A 522 -30.92 -6.38 32.81
CA ARG A 522 -31.82 -5.92 31.74
C ARG A 522 -32.46 -7.13 31.07
N GLU A 523 -33.79 -7.18 31.13
CA GLU A 523 -34.56 -8.10 30.31
C GLU A 523 -34.83 -7.51 28.92
N ALA A 524 -34.57 -8.30 27.88
CA ALA A 524 -34.91 -7.96 26.51
C ALA A 524 -35.34 -9.22 25.74
N ASP A 525 -36.27 -9.03 24.82
CA ASP A 525 -36.77 -10.08 23.94
C ASP A 525 -35.91 -10.13 22.65
N LEU A 526 -35.35 -8.98 22.25
CA LEU A 526 -34.41 -8.85 21.14
C LEU A 526 -33.10 -8.20 21.60
N TRP A 527 -31.99 -8.92 21.44
CA TRP A 527 -30.65 -8.40 21.70
C TRP A 527 -29.93 -8.05 20.40
N LEU A 528 -29.37 -6.84 20.35
CA LEU A 528 -28.46 -6.39 19.30
C LEU A 528 -27.03 -6.44 19.83
N MET A 529 -26.09 -7.07 19.12
CA MET A 529 -24.70 -7.18 19.58
C MET A 529 -23.66 -7.23 18.46
N PRO A 530 -22.37 -7.03 18.78
CA PRO A 530 -21.29 -7.24 17.83
C PRO A 530 -21.12 -8.72 17.45
N SER A 531 -20.86 -9.00 16.17
CA SER A 531 -20.71 -10.37 15.68
C SER A 531 -19.49 -11.12 16.24
N ASN A 532 -18.45 -10.42 16.72
CA ASN A 532 -17.31 -11.08 17.35
C ASN A 532 -17.63 -11.80 18.67
N MET A 533 -18.77 -11.49 19.30
CA MET A 533 -19.20 -12.07 20.58
C MET A 533 -19.66 -13.52 20.44
N ILE A 534 -20.13 -13.93 19.25
CA ILE A 534 -20.61 -15.30 19.02
C ILE A 534 -19.47 -16.34 19.12
N PHE A 535 -18.21 -15.91 19.01
CA PHE A 535 -17.02 -16.74 19.20
C PHE A 535 -16.56 -16.83 20.68
N GLY A 536 -17.39 -16.35 21.61
CA GLY A 536 -17.20 -16.44 23.05
C GLY A 536 -18.36 -17.16 23.72
N GLY A 537 -18.33 -17.23 25.06
CA GLY A 537 -19.46 -17.72 25.83
C GLY A 537 -20.70 -16.83 25.67
N LEU A 538 -21.88 -17.45 25.72
CA LEU A 538 -23.15 -16.73 25.75
C LEU A 538 -23.21 -15.85 27.03
N PRO A 539 -23.45 -14.54 26.93
CA PRO A 539 -23.60 -13.68 28.10
C PRO A 539 -24.72 -14.16 29.03
N GLU A 540 -24.52 -14.06 30.35
CA GLU A 540 -25.51 -14.48 31.35
C GLU A 540 -26.86 -13.74 31.24
N THR A 541 -26.88 -12.55 30.60
CA THR A 541 -28.10 -11.79 30.29
C THR A 541 -29.00 -12.45 29.26
N ILE A 542 -28.45 -13.36 28.46
CA ILE A 542 -29.16 -14.04 27.39
C ILE A 542 -29.40 -15.46 27.86
N HIS A 543 -30.59 -15.67 28.39
CA HIS A 543 -31.08 -16.95 28.88
C HIS A 543 -31.08 -18.00 27.76
N ARG A 544 -30.21 -19.01 27.87
CA ARG A 544 -29.97 -20.01 26.82
C ARG A 544 -31.24 -20.79 26.46
N GLU A 545 -32.05 -21.10 27.44
CA GLU A 545 -33.32 -21.82 27.35
C GLU A 545 -34.39 -21.05 26.57
N ARG A 546 -34.31 -19.71 26.60
CA ARG A 546 -35.21 -18.81 25.87
C ARG A 546 -34.67 -18.40 24.50
N LEU A 547 -33.36 -18.47 24.26
CA LEU A 547 -32.75 -18.14 22.97
C LEU A 547 -33.23 -19.10 21.87
N LYS A 548 -34.00 -18.59 20.91
CA LYS A 548 -34.59 -19.42 19.82
C LYS A 548 -33.88 -19.31 18.49
N TRP A 549 -33.25 -18.18 18.20
CA TRP A 549 -32.60 -17.94 16.91
C TRP A 549 -31.49 -16.89 17.00
N LEU A 550 -30.57 -16.96 16.04
CA LEU A 550 -29.49 -16.01 15.83
C LEU A 550 -29.55 -15.49 14.38
N VAL A 551 -29.51 -14.18 14.21
CA VAL A 551 -29.28 -13.55 12.90
C VAL A 551 -27.87 -12.98 12.91
N VAL A 552 -27.09 -13.28 11.88
CA VAL A 552 -25.78 -12.67 11.66
C VAL A 552 -25.85 -11.82 10.40
N ASP A 553 -25.86 -10.50 10.58
CA ASP A 553 -25.83 -9.50 9.51
C ASP A 553 -24.35 -9.28 9.13
N GLU A 554 -23.94 -9.74 7.95
CA GLU A 554 -22.57 -9.87 7.42
C GLU A 554 -21.73 -11.03 8.01
N ASP A 555 -20.86 -11.64 7.20
CA ASP A 555 -20.11 -12.83 7.61
C ASP A 555 -19.14 -12.57 8.80
N PRO A 556 -19.24 -13.41 9.85
CA PRO A 556 -18.46 -13.26 11.07
C PRO A 556 -17.07 -13.93 10.99
N SER A 557 -16.72 -14.60 9.89
CA SER A 557 -15.44 -15.33 9.72
C SER A 557 -14.17 -14.54 10.05
N PRO A 558 -14.08 -13.19 9.87
CA PRO A 558 -12.88 -12.44 10.29
C PRO A 558 -12.58 -12.51 11.79
N PHE A 559 -13.56 -12.87 12.63
CA PHE A 559 -13.39 -13.05 14.07
C PHE A 559 -13.15 -14.51 14.48
N ALA A 560 -13.27 -15.45 13.54
CA ALA A 560 -13.04 -16.88 13.75
C ALA A 560 -11.55 -17.25 13.83
N VAL A 561 -10.64 -16.32 13.56
CA VAL A 561 -9.19 -16.54 13.61
C VAL A 561 -8.52 -15.47 14.47
N ARG A 562 -7.61 -15.89 15.36
CA ARG A 562 -6.74 -15.05 16.19
C ARG A 562 -5.26 -15.37 15.89
N GLY A 563 -4.34 -14.45 16.17
CA GLY A 563 -2.90 -14.68 16.02
C GLY A 563 -2.40 -14.61 14.56
N VAL A 564 -3.29 -14.32 13.61
CA VAL A 564 -2.95 -13.89 12.26
C VAL A 564 -3.09 -12.38 12.23
N ALA A 565 -2.16 -11.67 11.58
CA ALA A 565 -2.36 -10.26 11.26
C ALA A 565 -3.75 -10.13 10.61
N ARG A 566 -4.67 -9.40 11.24
CA ARG A 566 -6.03 -9.26 10.71
C ARG A 566 -5.87 -8.69 9.32
N ALA A 567 -6.18 -9.50 8.31
CA ALA A 567 -5.96 -9.09 6.94
C ALA A 567 -6.65 -7.73 6.76
N GLY A 568 -5.84 -6.74 6.39
CA GLY A 568 -6.16 -5.37 5.97
C GLY A 568 -7.24 -4.56 6.71
N THR A 569 -7.17 -4.51 8.03
CA THR A 569 -7.58 -3.29 8.76
C THR A 569 -6.60 -2.12 8.50
N GLY A 570 -5.46 -2.37 7.84
CA GLY A 570 -4.37 -1.42 7.69
C GLY A 570 -3.65 -1.09 9.01
N ASP A 571 -4.22 -1.55 10.13
CA ASP A 571 -3.64 -1.61 11.46
C ASP A 571 -3.24 -3.06 11.69
N GLY A 572 -2.26 -3.53 10.90
CA GLY A 572 -1.50 -4.71 11.29
C GLY A 572 -0.76 -4.32 12.55
N ASP A 573 -1.44 -4.36 13.69
CA ASP A 573 -0.85 -4.24 14.99
C ASP A 573 0.19 -5.36 15.07
N PRO A 574 1.50 -5.05 15.04
CA PRO A 574 2.53 -6.06 15.14
C PRO A 574 2.40 -6.87 16.44
N ASP A 575 1.65 -6.37 17.44
CA ASP A 575 1.38 -7.02 18.72
C ASP A 575 0.25 -8.07 18.67
N ASN A 576 -0.48 -8.22 17.55
CA ASN A 576 -1.54 -9.23 17.45
C ASN A 576 -1.03 -10.64 17.09
N ARG A 577 0.29 -10.85 17.04
CA ARG A 577 0.90 -12.17 16.89
C ARG A 577 0.92 -12.88 18.25
N GLU A 578 0.36 -14.07 18.32
CA GLU A 578 0.48 -14.88 19.54
C GLU A 578 1.84 -15.59 19.53
N LEU A 579 2.85 -14.97 20.13
CA LEU A 579 4.18 -15.53 20.27
C LEU A 579 4.31 -16.28 21.60
N LEU A 580 4.88 -17.48 21.54
CA LEU A 580 5.23 -18.33 22.68
C LEU A 580 6.72 -18.60 22.61
N VAL A 581 7.47 -18.23 23.65
CA VAL A 581 8.92 -18.49 23.67
C VAL A 581 9.12 -20.00 23.76
N ALA A 582 10.09 -20.53 23.02
CA ALA A 582 10.33 -21.97 23.00
C ALA A 582 10.54 -22.54 24.40
N SER A 583 11.36 -21.89 25.24
CA SER A 583 11.61 -22.33 26.61
C SER A 583 10.32 -22.46 27.43
N GLU A 584 9.36 -21.53 27.28
CA GLU A 584 8.06 -21.60 27.95
C GLU A 584 7.24 -22.83 27.55
N ALA A 585 7.41 -23.32 26.31
CA ALA A 585 6.76 -24.52 25.81
C ALA A 585 7.47 -25.82 26.24
N LEU A 586 8.78 -25.74 26.48
CA LEU A 586 9.62 -26.89 26.74
C LEU A 586 9.85 -27.16 28.23
N GLU A 587 9.71 -26.14 29.08
CA GLU A 587 9.84 -26.28 30.52
C GLU A 587 8.64 -27.03 31.13
N ALA A 588 8.93 -28.10 31.85
CA ALA A 588 7.94 -28.75 32.70
C ALA A 588 7.69 -27.85 33.92
N ARG A 589 6.67 -27.00 33.84
CA ARG A 589 6.23 -26.17 34.97
C ARG A 589 5.64 -27.07 36.06
N GLN A 590 6.05 -26.86 37.31
CA GLN A 590 5.48 -27.53 38.48
C GLN A 590 4.12 -26.92 38.82
N ILE A 591 3.15 -27.75 39.18
CA ILE A 591 1.83 -27.31 39.66
C ILE A 591 1.95 -26.95 41.15
N PRO A 592 1.66 -25.72 41.58
CA PRO A 592 1.28 -25.45 42.97
C PRO A 592 -0.13 -26.01 43.19
N ASN A 593 -0.30 -26.87 44.19
CA ASN A 593 -1.61 -27.40 44.53
C ASN A 593 -2.45 -26.31 45.23
N ASP A 594 -3.52 -25.84 44.60
CA ASP A 594 -4.55 -25.03 45.30
C ASP A 594 -5.44 -25.94 46.19
N ASP A 595 -5.37 -27.27 46.03
CA ASP A 595 -6.37 -28.23 46.54
C ASP A 595 -5.78 -29.29 47.51
N GLY A 596 -4.47 -29.34 47.70
CA GLY A 596 -3.81 -30.32 48.58
C GLY A 596 -3.74 -31.77 48.06
N GLU A 597 -4.26 -32.11 46.88
CA GLU A 597 -4.04 -33.44 46.26
C GLU A 597 -2.71 -33.48 45.49
N GLY A 598 -1.88 -34.48 45.76
CA GLY A 598 -0.48 -34.57 45.28
C GLY A 598 -0.30 -34.48 43.76
N ILE A 599 0.93 -34.16 43.35
CA ILE A 599 1.41 -34.19 41.96
C ILE A 599 0.90 -35.47 41.29
N ASN A 600 0.13 -35.39 40.20
CA ASN A 600 -0.11 -36.56 39.35
C ASN A 600 1.18 -36.82 38.56
N PRO A 601 2.03 -37.78 38.97
CA PRO A 601 3.39 -37.90 38.43
C PRO A 601 3.35 -38.38 36.98
N ILE A 602 2.31 -39.14 36.62
CA ILE A 602 2.09 -39.66 35.26
C ILE A 602 1.82 -38.50 34.30
N ALA A 603 0.89 -37.60 34.64
CA ALA A 603 0.56 -36.46 33.79
C ALA A 603 1.76 -35.50 33.58
N SER A 604 2.61 -35.36 34.60
CA SER A 604 3.85 -34.57 34.49
C SER A 604 4.89 -35.24 33.58
N LEU A 605 5.02 -36.57 33.63
CA LEU A 605 5.93 -37.33 32.76
C LEU A 605 5.47 -37.32 31.30
N GLU A 606 4.17 -37.46 31.06
CA GLU A 606 3.55 -37.37 29.73
C GLU A 606 3.77 -35.97 29.12
N TYR A 607 3.57 -34.90 29.90
CA TYR A 607 3.88 -33.55 29.45
C TYR A 607 5.36 -33.39 29.09
N ALA A 608 6.27 -33.87 29.95
CA ALA A 608 7.71 -33.78 29.70
C ALA A 608 8.13 -34.56 28.43
N ALA A 609 7.50 -35.71 28.17
CA ALA A 609 7.72 -36.47 26.94
C ALA A 609 7.18 -35.71 25.71
N ALA A 610 6.01 -35.07 25.80
CA ALA A 610 5.46 -34.22 24.74
C ALA A 610 6.40 -33.03 24.44
N ALA A 611 6.82 -32.30 25.48
CA ALA A 611 7.76 -31.19 25.39
C ALA A 611 9.07 -31.62 24.71
N LYS A 612 9.66 -32.75 25.14
CA LYS A 612 10.87 -33.30 24.55
C LYS A 612 10.71 -33.70 23.08
N ALA A 613 9.54 -34.22 22.69
CA ALA A 613 9.26 -34.51 21.28
C ALA A 613 9.14 -33.23 20.44
N LEU A 614 8.50 -32.18 20.99
CA LEU A 614 8.43 -30.86 20.35
C LEU A 614 9.83 -30.22 20.19
N GLU A 615 10.69 -30.32 21.21
CA GLU A 615 12.05 -29.79 21.20
C GLU A 615 12.87 -30.33 20.02
N LYS A 616 12.80 -31.64 19.77
CA LYS A 616 13.54 -32.33 18.70
C LYS A 616 13.19 -31.84 17.30
N VAL A 617 12.01 -31.26 17.11
CA VAL A 617 11.50 -30.84 15.79
C VAL A 617 11.52 -29.32 15.61
N MET A 618 12.07 -28.59 16.58
CA MET A 618 12.24 -27.14 16.47
C MET A 618 13.27 -26.78 15.38
N GLY A 619 12.88 -25.89 14.46
CA GLY A 619 13.69 -25.47 13.33
C GLY A 619 13.07 -24.31 12.57
N PRO A 620 13.70 -23.75 11.52
CA PRO A 620 13.13 -22.63 10.77
C PRO A 620 12.15 -23.14 9.71
N LYS A 621 10.84 -23.29 10.02
CA LYS A 621 9.72 -23.57 9.07
C LYS A 621 8.39 -23.84 9.82
N ARG A 622 7.36 -24.34 9.11
CA ARG A 622 6.13 -24.91 9.68
C ARG A 622 6.43 -26.16 10.51
N LEU A 623 5.62 -26.41 11.53
CA LEU A 623 5.76 -27.59 12.38
C LEU A 623 5.22 -28.84 11.66
N SER A 624 6.08 -29.83 11.38
CA SER A 624 5.72 -31.02 10.62
C SER A 624 5.15 -32.13 11.52
N VAL A 625 4.02 -32.71 11.12
CA VAL A 625 3.41 -33.87 11.81
C VAL A 625 4.29 -35.11 11.67
N HIS A 626 4.88 -35.34 10.49
CA HIS A 626 5.81 -36.45 10.27
C HIS A 626 7.02 -36.37 11.21
N ALA A 627 7.61 -35.18 11.35
CA ALA A 627 8.73 -34.96 12.27
C ALA A 627 8.31 -35.19 13.73
N LEU A 628 7.11 -34.72 14.13
CA LEU A 628 6.55 -34.94 15.47
C LEU A 628 6.40 -36.44 15.78
N ARG A 629 5.84 -37.23 14.84
CA ARG A 629 5.73 -38.68 15.00
C ARG A 629 7.10 -39.35 15.16
N GLN A 630 8.08 -38.99 14.32
CA GLN A 630 9.46 -39.49 14.43
C GLN A 630 10.12 -39.12 15.77
N ALA A 631 9.77 -37.96 16.33
CA ALA A 631 10.26 -37.51 17.63
C ALA A 631 9.61 -38.23 18.83
N GLY A 632 8.54 -39.00 18.60
CA GLY A 632 7.80 -39.78 19.60
C GLY A 632 6.47 -39.14 20.03
N MET A 633 5.99 -38.11 19.35
CA MET A 633 4.70 -37.49 19.65
C MET A 633 3.53 -38.35 19.14
N THR A 634 2.56 -38.62 20.01
CA THR A 634 1.30 -39.31 19.68
C THR A 634 0.09 -38.42 19.99
N GLU A 635 -1.09 -38.80 19.47
CA GLU A 635 -2.34 -38.10 19.79
C GLU A 635 -2.63 -38.11 21.30
N ASP A 636 -2.51 -39.27 21.95
CA ASP A 636 -2.74 -39.43 23.39
C ASP A 636 -1.77 -38.57 24.21
N LEU A 637 -0.50 -38.51 23.80
CA LEU A 637 0.50 -37.70 24.47
C LEU A 637 0.20 -36.19 24.35
N ALA A 638 -0.23 -35.75 23.17
CA ALA A 638 -0.70 -34.38 22.97
C ALA A 638 -1.98 -34.09 23.77
N ALA A 639 -2.90 -35.05 23.89
CA ALA A 639 -4.11 -34.93 24.71
C ALA A 639 -3.80 -34.80 26.20
N ALA A 640 -2.87 -35.61 26.71
CA ALA A 640 -2.37 -35.51 28.08
C ALA A 640 -1.73 -34.13 28.33
N ALA A 641 -0.94 -33.63 27.37
CA ALA A 641 -0.33 -32.31 27.46
C ALA A 641 -1.37 -31.17 27.52
N VAL A 642 -2.48 -31.25 26.76
CA VAL A 642 -3.61 -30.31 26.89
C VAL A 642 -4.18 -30.33 28.30
N GLY A 643 -4.48 -31.52 28.84
CA GLY A 643 -5.06 -31.67 30.18
C GLY A 643 -4.15 -31.13 31.27
N TYR A 644 -2.85 -31.44 31.19
CA TYR A 644 -1.83 -30.94 32.13
C TYR A 644 -1.72 -29.41 32.07
N THR A 645 -1.68 -28.83 30.87
CA THR A 645 -1.54 -27.38 30.67
C THR A 645 -2.63 -26.59 31.39
N TRP A 646 -3.90 -27.00 31.28
CA TRP A 646 -5.00 -26.27 31.91
C TRP A 646 -5.01 -26.34 33.44
N ARG A 647 -4.31 -27.32 34.04
CA ARG A 647 -4.12 -27.41 35.50
C ARG A 647 -3.09 -26.41 36.03
N LEU A 648 -2.19 -25.90 35.17
CA LEU A 648 -1.23 -24.85 35.54
C LEU A 648 -1.87 -23.45 35.66
N ARG A 649 -3.16 -23.31 35.32
CA ARG A 649 -3.85 -22.03 35.34
C ARG A 649 -4.09 -21.57 36.79
N SER A 650 -3.45 -20.49 37.19
CA SER A 650 -3.68 -19.85 38.50
C SER A 650 -5.00 -19.08 38.51
N ARG A 651 -5.72 -19.15 39.64
CA ARG A 651 -6.95 -18.36 39.86
C ARG A 651 -6.65 -17.18 40.79
N PRO A 652 -6.80 -15.93 40.34
CA PRO A 652 -6.60 -14.78 41.22
C PRO A 652 -7.65 -14.77 42.33
N GLN A 653 -7.20 -14.71 43.59
CA GLN A 653 -8.04 -14.72 44.78
C GLN A 653 -8.33 -13.29 45.25
N ALA A 654 -9.25 -12.61 44.57
CA ALA A 654 -9.76 -11.29 44.96
C ALA A 654 -11.23 -11.13 44.53
N ASP A 655 -11.91 -10.14 45.07
CA ASP A 655 -13.23 -9.71 44.62
C ASP A 655 -13.31 -8.18 44.52
N GLY A 656 -14.48 -7.67 44.11
CA GLY A 656 -14.72 -6.24 43.95
C GLY A 656 -14.70 -5.43 45.24
N GLY A 657 -14.67 -6.04 46.43
CA GLY A 657 -14.61 -5.30 47.70
C GLY A 657 -13.27 -4.63 47.96
N LEU A 658 -12.22 -5.04 47.25
CA LEU A 658 -10.87 -4.49 47.38
C LEU A 658 -10.66 -3.24 46.50
N ASP A 659 -9.63 -2.47 46.83
CA ASP A 659 -9.20 -1.31 46.05
C ASP A 659 -8.66 -1.71 44.66
N ASP A 660 -8.83 -0.82 43.66
CA ASP A 660 -8.42 -1.07 42.28
C ASP A 660 -6.93 -1.43 42.15
N GLU A 661 -6.06 -0.79 42.94
CA GLU A 661 -4.62 -1.07 42.93
C GLU A 661 -4.30 -2.50 43.35
N VAL A 662 -4.99 -3.01 44.39
CA VAL A 662 -4.81 -4.38 44.87
C VAL A 662 -5.32 -5.38 43.83
N ILE A 663 -6.48 -5.11 43.23
CA ILE A 663 -7.07 -5.98 42.20
C ILE A 663 -6.16 -6.06 40.97
N ILE A 664 -5.64 -4.91 40.52
CA ILE A 664 -4.70 -4.83 39.40
C ILE A 664 -3.41 -5.58 39.74
N ALA A 665 -2.87 -5.43 40.96
CA ALA A 665 -1.67 -6.14 41.39
C ALA A 665 -1.87 -7.67 41.40
N VAL A 666 -2.98 -8.15 41.99
CA VAL A 666 -3.33 -9.58 42.02
C VAL A 666 -3.54 -10.13 40.61
N ALA A 667 -4.22 -9.39 39.73
CA ALA A 667 -4.45 -9.81 38.35
C ALA A 667 -3.13 -9.88 37.55
N ARG A 668 -2.26 -8.87 37.67
CA ARG A 668 -0.95 -8.83 36.99
C ARG A 668 -0.01 -9.94 37.46
N ALA A 669 -0.08 -10.33 38.74
CA ALA A 669 0.74 -11.41 39.28
C ALA A 669 0.51 -12.76 38.59
N VAL A 670 -0.69 -13.00 38.04
CA VAL A 670 -1.03 -14.26 37.34
C VAL A 670 -1.24 -14.09 35.83
N GLU A 671 -1.24 -12.85 35.33
CA GLU A 671 -1.61 -12.54 33.94
C GLU A 671 -0.67 -13.20 32.93
N HIS A 672 0.64 -13.08 33.16
CA HIS A 672 1.64 -13.68 32.27
C HIS A 672 1.53 -15.20 32.22
N ASP A 673 1.46 -15.87 33.38
CA ASP A 673 1.36 -17.33 33.45
C ASP A 673 0.06 -17.84 32.83
N ASN A 674 -1.07 -17.21 33.12
CA ASN A 674 -2.35 -17.57 32.50
C ASN A 674 -2.36 -17.31 30.99
N ALA A 675 -1.70 -16.26 30.51
CA ALA A 675 -1.54 -16.02 29.08
C ALA A 675 -0.71 -17.13 28.43
N THR A 676 0.38 -17.57 29.07
CA THR A 676 1.21 -18.69 28.60
C THR A 676 0.45 -20.01 28.60
N VAL A 677 -0.32 -20.31 29.65
CA VAL A 677 -1.20 -21.50 29.71
C VAL A 677 -2.20 -21.52 28.56
N ARG A 678 -2.83 -20.39 28.22
CA ARG A 678 -3.75 -20.30 27.08
C ARG A 678 -3.05 -20.60 25.75
N LYS A 679 -1.85 -20.06 25.54
CA LYS A 679 -1.04 -20.29 24.33
C LYS A 679 -0.62 -21.77 24.22
N LEU A 680 -0.15 -22.36 25.31
CA LEU A 680 0.21 -23.79 25.38
C LEU A 680 -1.01 -24.67 25.10
N GLY A 681 -2.17 -24.36 25.70
CA GLY A 681 -3.39 -25.10 25.46
C GLY A 681 -3.79 -25.09 23.99
N ALA A 682 -3.64 -23.94 23.32
CA ALA A 682 -3.88 -23.81 21.89
C ALA A 682 -2.87 -24.60 21.04
N LEU A 683 -1.57 -24.54 21.38
CA LEU A 683 -0.51 -25.29 20.72
C LEU A 683 -0.75 -26.80 20.79
N TRP A 684 -0.96 -27.35 21.99
CA TRP A 684 -1.15 -28.78 22.18
C TRP A 684 -2.43 -29.28 21.53
N MET A 685 -3.51 -28.48 21.55
CA MET A 685 -4.75 -28.81 20.84
C MET A 685 -4.54 -28.84 19.32
N ALA A 686 -3.77 -27.90 18.76
CA ALA A 686 -3.44 -27.88 17.34
C ALA A 686 -2.60 -29.12 16.95
N ILE A 687 -1.59 -29.47 17.75
CA ILE A 687 -0.76 -30.67 17.53
C ILE A 687 -1.61 -31.94 17.60
N ARG A 688 -2.43 -32.10 18.65
CA ARG A 688 -3.32 -33.26 18.82
C ARG A 688 -4.19 -33.46 17.60
N ARG A 689 -4.84 -32.37 17.15
CA ARG A 689 -5.73 -32.41 16.00
C ARG A 689 -5.00 -32.79 14.71
N ALA A 690 -3.84 -32.19 14.45
CA ALA A 690 -3.05 -32.48 13.26
C ALA A 690 -2.55 -33.94 13.22
N LEU A 691 -2.27 -34.54 14.39
CA LEU A 691 -1.92 -35.96 14.50
C LEU A 691 -3.12 -36.88 14.28
N ALA A 692 -4.29 -36.52 14.80
CA ALA A 692 -5.52 -37.30 14.65
C ALA A 692 -6.01 -37.33 13.19
N GLU A 693 -5.87 -36.20 12.48
CA GLU A 693 -6.25 -36.07 11.07
C GLU A 693 -5.12 -36.45 10.08
N ASP A 694 -3.96 -36.87 10.58
CA ASP A 694 -2.76 -37.22 9.81
C ASP A 694 -2.35 -36.17 8.77
N LEU A 695 -2.33 -34.90 9.20
CA LEU A 695 -1.94 -33.78 8.35
C LEU A 695 -0.44 -33.79 8.04
N THR A 696 -0.02 -32.98 7.07
CA THR A 696 1.40 -32.75 6.74
C THR A 696 2.07 -31.83 7.75
N ASN A 697 1.40 -30.71 8.08
CA ASN A 697 1.87 -29.72 9.04
C ASN A 697 0.79 -29.46 10.09
N VAL A 698 1.20 -28.90 11.23
CA VAL A 698 0.29 -28.45 12.28
C VAL A 698 -0.28 -27.07 11.87
N PRO A 699 -1.59 -26.95 11.55
CA PRO A 699 -2.17 -25.70 11.09
C PRO A 699 -2.02 -24.58 12.12
N GLY A 700 -1.62 -23.39 11.66
CA GLY A 700 -1.48 -22.22 12.52
C GLY A 700 -0.22 -22.16 13.39
N VAL A 701 0.68 -23.15 13.34
CA VAL A 701 1.91 -23.17 14.15
C VAL A 701 3.14 -22.96 13.26
N HIS A 702 3.79 -21.81 13.44
CA HIS A 702 4.99 -21.43 12.68
C HIS A 702 6.18 -21.22 13.61
N LEU A 703 7.34 -21.78 13.26
CA LEU A 703 8.56 -21.56 14.02
C LEU A 703 9.24 -20.26 13.55
N THR A 704 9.59 -19.41 14.51
CA THR A 704 10.20 -18.10 14.26
C THR A 704 11.32 -17.81 15.29
N LYS A 705 11.96 -16.65 15.16
CA LYS A 705 12.91 -16.13 16.15
C LYS A 705 12.46 -14.74 16.57
N ILE A 706 12.38 -14.50 17.87
CA ILE A 706 12.03 -13.20 18.44
C ILE A 706 13.28 -12.56 19.04
N GLN A 707 13.36 -11.24 18.99
CA GLN A 707 14.43 -10.49 19.63
C GLN A 707 14.07 -10.30 21.11
N THR A 708 14.98 -10.67 22.01
CA THR A 708 14.92 -10.40 23.45
C THR A 708 16.14 -9.58 23.87
N GLU A 709 16.17 -9.10 25.12
CA GLU A 709 17.35 -8.42 25.70
C GLU A 709 18.61 -9.31 25.62
N GLY A 710 18.46 -10.63 25.75
CA GLY A 710 19.54 -11.62 25.61
C GLY A 710 19.85 -12.06 24.18
N GLY A 711 19.25 -11.45 23.16
CA GLY A 711 19.45 -11.81 21.75
C GLY A 711 18.25 -12.51 21.11
N LYS A 712 18.47 -13.15 19.94
CA LYS A 712 17.40 -13.83 19.20
C LYS A 712 17.15 -15.23 19.75
N VAL A 713 15.97 -15.44 20.35
CA VAL A 713 15.54 -16.74 20.87
C VAL A 713 14.50 -17.38 19.95
N PRO A 714 14.46 -18.72 19.82
CA PRO A 714 13.42 -19.40 19.07
C PRO A 714 12.05 -19.24 19.75
N ALA A 715 11.01 -19.13 18.94
CA ALA A 715 9.63 -18.96 19.39
C ALA A 715 8.66 -19.64 18.42
N LEU A 716 7.46 -19.92 18.92
CA LEU A 716 6.32 -20.39 18.15
C LEU A 716 5.35 -19.24 17.93
N GLU A 717 5.08 -18.92 16.67
CA GLU A 717 4.00 -18.04 16.27
C GLU A 717 2.74 -18.86 16.08
N LEU A 718 1.75 -18.60 16.93
CA LEU A 718 0.49 -19.32 17.00
C LEU A 718 -0.61 -18.54 16.30
N SER A 719 -1.45 -19.26 15.58
CA SER A 719 -2.68 -18.76 15.01
C SER A 719 -3.78 -19.74 15.31
N VAL A 720 -4.80 -19.24 15.99
CA VAL A 720 -5.79 -20.06 16.67
C VAL A 720 -7.14 -19.82 16.05
N ARG A 721 -7.81 -20.92 15.71
CA ARG A 721 -9.21 -20.87 15.31
C ARG A 721 -10.10 -20.75 16.54
N ARG A 722 -11.05 -19.83 16.51
CA ARG A 722 -12.11 -19.67 17.49
C ARG A 722 -13.36 -20.36 16.99
N ASN A 723 -13.98 -21.15 17.85
CA ASN A 723 -15.29 -21.74 17.61
C ASN A 723 -16.40 -20.76 17.95
N ILE A 724 -17.53 -20.88 17.27
CA ILE A 724 -18.79 -20.34 17.78
C ILE A 724 -19.05 -21.02 19.12
N GLY A 725 -19.33 -20.22 20.16
CA GLY A 725 -19.56 -20.73 21.49
C GLY A 725 -20.78 -21.64 21.53
N ARG A 726 -20.72 -22.74 22.29
CA ARG A 726 -21.80 -23.74 22.35
C ARG A 726 -23.17 -23.15 22.69
N GLY A 727 -23.21 -22.08 23.50
CA GLY A 727 -24.45 -21.37 23.83
C GLY A 727 -25.13 -20.68 22.64
N TRP A 728 -24.41 -20.46 21.53
CA TRP A 728 -24.90 -19.81 20.32
C TRP A 728 -25.41 -20.80 19.25
N LEU A 729 -25.35 -22.11 19.51
CA LEU A 729 -25.81 -23.14 18.56
C LEU A 729 -27.35 -23.23 18.59
N VAL A 730 -27.97 -22.31 17.87
CA VAL A 730 -29.42 -22.21 17.61
C VAL A 730 -29.64 -21.95 16.11
N PRO A 731 -30.86 -22.16 15.55
CA PRO A 731 -31.16 -21.82 14.17
C PRO A 731 -30.61 -20.45 13.80
N THR A 732 -29.75 -20.42 12.78
CA THR A 732 -28.97 -19.24 12.41
C THR A 732 -29.31 -18.79 11.01
N LEU A 733 -29.62 -17.50 10.85
CA LEU A 733 -29.77 -16.84 9.55
C LEU A 733 -28.56 -15.94 9.29
N LEU A 734 -27.78 -16.26 8.26
CA LEU A 734 -26.63 -15.46 7.80
C LEU A 734 -27.03 -14.60 6.59
N LEU A 735 -26.84 -13.29 6.70
CA LEU A 735 -27.12 -12.32 5.64
C LEU A 735 -25.81 -11.71 5.15
N ASP A 736 -25.28 -12.13 3.99
CA ASP A 736 -24.06 -11.53 3.43
C ASP A 736 -24.16 -11.52 1.90
N ALA A 737 -23.85 -10.39 1.26
CA ALA A 737 -23.91 -10.30 -0.21
C ALA A 737 -22.80 -11.05 -0.94
N THR A 738 -21.68 -11.25 -0.24
CA THR A 738 -20.44 -11.88 -0.66
C THR A 738 -20.20 -13.21 0.07
N ALA A 739 -21.26 -13.82 0.61
CA ALA A 739 -21.19 -15.12 1.25
C ALA A 739 -20.60 -16.16 0.29
N ASP A 740 -19.68 -16.98 0.79
CA ASP A 740 -19.08 -18.10 0.06
C ASP A 740 -19.24 -19.39 0.90
N PRO A 741 -19.74 -20.50 0.32
CA PRO A 741 -19.94 -21.75 1.05
C PRO A 741 -18.68 -22.25 1.76
N GLU A 742 -17.50 -22.13 1.16
CA GLU A 742 -16.24 -22.61 1.76
C GLU A 742 -15.92 -21.85 3.06
N ILE A 743 -16.14 -20.53 3.07
CA ILE A 743 -15.91 -19.68 4.25
C ILE A 743 -16.95 -19.97 5.32
N VAL A 744 -18.23 -20.05 4.96
CA VAL A 744 -19.33 -20.30 5.90
C VAL A 744 -19.17 -21.66 6.56
N GLU A 745 -18.89 -22.71 5.78
CA GLU A 745 -18.62 -24.05 6.29
C GLU A 745 -17.44 -24.07 7.26
N ALA A 746 -16.34 -23.40 6.92
CA ALA A 746 -15.15 -23.37 7.77
C ALA A 746 -15.34 -22.54 9.06
N ALA A 747 -16.07 -21.42 8.98
CA ALA A 747 -16.36 -20.55 10.11
C ALA A 747 -17.33 -21.19 11.10
N PHE A 748 -18.44 -21.76 10.61
CA PHE A 748 -19.50 -22.37 11.42
C PHE A 748 -19.25 -23.85 11.74
N GLN A 749 -18.29 -24.52 11.08
CA GLN A 749 -18.07 -25.98 11.16
C GLN A 749 -19.31 -26.79 10.78
N ALA A 750 -20.12 -26.25 9.88
CA ALA A 750 -21.42 -26.76 9.54
C ALA A 750 -21.79 -26.37 8.12
N ARG A 751 -22.34 -27.32 7.37
CA ARG A 751 -22.89 -27.03 6.05
C ARG A 751 -24.16 -26.19 6.18
N PRO A 752 -24.31 -25.11 5.39
CA PRO A 752 -25.58 -24.43 5.25
C PRO A 752 -26.70 -25.41 4.93
N THR A 753 -27.76 -25.40 5.73
CA THR A 753 -28.98 -26.19 5.52
C THR A 753 -29.76 -25.68 4.31
N SER A 754 -29.72 -24.36 4.07
CA SER A 754 -30.27 -23.76 2.86
C SER A 754 -29.45 -22.56 2.42
N TRP A 755 -29.51 -22.28 1.12
CA TRP A 755 -28.79 -21.17 0.50
C TRP A 755 -29.69 -20.49 -0.51
N ALA A 756 -30.14 -19.27 -0.20
CA ALA A 756 -30.93 -18.44 -1.08
C ALA A 756 -30.05 -17.37 -1.74
N VAL A 757 -30.06 -17.33 -3.07
CA VAL A 757 -29.37 -16.29 -3.85
C VAL A 757 -30.40 -15.31 -4.37
N ALA A 758 -30.28 -14.04 -3.98
CA ALA A 758 -31.17 -12.97 -4.42
C ALA A 758 -30.38 -11.91 -5.17
N VAL A 759 -30.34 -11.99 -6.49
CA VAL A 759 -29.57 -11.07 -7.34
C VAL A 759 -30.48 -10.08 -8.05
N ALA A 760 -29.97 -8.88 -8.32
CA ALA A 760 -30.64 -7.86 -9.11
C ALA A 760 -29.63 -7.23 -10.07
N ALA A 761 -30.04 -7.02 -11.32
CA ALA A 761 -29.22 -6.33 -12.30
C ALA A 761 -29.15 -4.83 -11.98
N LEU A 762 -28.04 -4.18 -12.35
CA LEU A 762 -27.97 -2.73 -12.32
C LEU A 762 -28.88 -2.14 -13.42
N PRO A 763 -29.81 -1.23 -13.07
CA PRO A 763 -30.72 -0.64 -14.05
C PRO A 763 -29.96 0.27 -15.04
N GLU A 764 -30.59 0.61 -16.16
CA GLU A 764 -29.99 1.46 -17.22
C GLU A 764 -29.59 2.85 -16.74
N SER A 765 -30.18 3.33 -15.64
CA SER A 765 -29.76 4.58 -14.98
C SER A 765 -28.41 4.50 -14.25
N VAL A 766 -27.77 3.32 -14.27
CA VAL A 766 -26.42 3.11 -13.71
C VAL A 766 -25.45 2.81 -14.84
N SER A 767 -24.45 3.68 -15.00
CA SER A 767 -23.35 3.49 -15.94
C SER A 767 -22.11 2.97 -15.19
N VAL A 768 -21.43 1.97 -15.75
CA VAL A 768 -20.21 1.36 -15.21
C VAL A 768 -19.06 1.52 -16.20
N ARG A 769 -18.02 2.22 -15.78
CA ARG A 769 -16.76 2.37 -16.53
C ARG A 769 -15.66 1.60 -15.80
N GLN A 770 -14.86 0.84 -16.52
CA GLN A 770 -13.73 0.10 -15.94
C GLN A 770 -12.43 0.42 -16.67
N ILE A 771 -11.40 0.78 -15.90
CA ILE A 771 -10.05 0.99 -16.40
C ILE A 771 -9.28 -0.31 -16.19
N SER A 772 -8.93 -1.00 -17.28
CA SER A 772 -8.45 -2.38 -17.22
C SER A 772 -6.96 -2.56 -17.51
N ASP A 773 -6.27 -1.56 -18.04
CA ASP A 773 -4.85 -1.71 -18.35
C ASP A 773 -3.93 -1.56 -17.13
N THR A 774 -4.49 -1.08 -16.02
CA THR A 774 -3.75 -0.68 -14.82
C THR A 774 -4.39 -1.27 -13.56
N SER A 775 -3.58 -1.78 -12.62
CA SER A 775 -4.09 -2.40 -11.37
C SER A 775 -4.27 -1.43 -10.20
N PHE A 776 -3.70 -0.22 -10.29
CA PHE A 776 -3.69 0.81 -9.23
C PHE A 776 -3.17 0.27 -7.88
N GLY A 777 -2.16 -0.60 -7.94
CA GLY A 777 -1.54 -1.18 -6.75
C GLY A 777 -0.79 -0.15 -5.89
N LYS A 778 -0.53 -0.49 -4.63
CA LYS A 778 0.13 0.40 -3.65
C LYS A 778 1.44 0.99 -4.18
N SER A 779 2.31 0.18 -4.77
CA SER A 779 3.61 0.63 -5.32
C SER A 779 3.47 1.61 -6.50
N MET A 780 2.35 1.58 -7.21
CA MET A 780 2.08 2.48 -8.34
C MET A 780 1.68 3.88 -7.89
N LEU A 781 1.04 4.02 -6.74
CA LEU A 781 0.57 5.31 -6.21
C LEU A 781 1.47 5.81 -5.08
N PHE A 782 2.00 4.90 -4.26
CA PHE A 782 2.78 5.20 -3.06
C PHE A 782 4.02 4.29 -3.02
N PRO A 783 5.12 4.77 -3.61
CA PRO A 783 6.37 4.02 -3.73
C PRO A 783 6.98 3.90 -2.33
N ASP A 784 7.58 2.74 -2.03
CA ASP A 784 8.28 2.55 -0.77
C ASP A 784 9.69 3.18 -0.84
N THR A 785 10.26 3.49 0.32
CA THR A 785 11.61 4.03 0.55
C THR A 785 12.74 3.17 -0.06
N SER A 786 12.45 1.89 -0.34
CA SER A 786 13.33 0.95 -1.03
C SER A 786 13.34 1.11 -2.56
N MET A 787 12.39 1.86 -3.14
CA MET A 787 12.24 2.00 -4.59
C MET A 787 13.09 3.14 -5.16
N GLY A 788 13.66 2.92 -6.36
CA GLY A 788 14.50 3.91 -7.05
C GLY A 788 13.75 5.20 -7.42
N ARG A 789 14.51 6.30 -7.62
CA ARG A 789 13.99 7.64 -7.91
C ARG A 789 12.98 7.70 -9.07
N SER A 790 13.17 6.88 -10.11
CA SER A 790 12.24 6.79 -11.25
C SER A 790 10.87 6.28 -10.83
N ALA A 791 10.82 5.19 -10.04
CA ALA A 791 9.57 4.65 -9.51
C ALA A 791 8.87 5.66 -8.58
N VAL A 792 9.64 6.43 -7.80
CA VAL A 792 9.07 7.47 -6.93
C VAL A 792 8.41 8.59 -7.73
N ASN A 793 9.08 9.06 -8.78
CA ASN A 793 8.54 10.08 -9.68
C ASN A 793 7.31 9.56 -10.45
N ALA A 794 7.37 8.33 -10.95
CA ALA A 794 6.23 7.71 -11.63
C ALA A 794 5.01 7.63 -10.71
N ALA A 795 5.19 7.22 -9.47
CA ALA A 795 4.09 7.15 -8.52
C ALA A 795 3.52 8.52 -8.13
N THR A 796 4.39 9.52 -7.96
CA THR A 796 3.97 10.92 -7.75
C THR A 796 3.13 11.42 -8.94
N ASN A 797 3.57 11.15 -10.17
CA ASN A 797 2.81 11.50 -11.37
C ASN A 797 1.46 10.77 -11.45
N ASN A 798 1.41 9.48 -11.07
CA ASN A 798 0.19 8.70 -11.06
C ASN A 798 -0.82 9.20 -10.02
N VAL A 799 -0.37 9.59 -8.83
CA VAL A 799 -1.23 10.24 -7.82
C VAL A 799 -1.78 11.55 -8.36
N GLN A 800 -0.95 12.36 -9.01
CA GLN A 800 -1.40 13.63 -9.59
C GLN A 800 -2.47 13.42 -10.67
N LYS A 801 -2.28 12.43 -11.55
CA LYS A 801 -3.27 12.02 -12.56
C LYS A 801 -4.58 11.55 -11.93
N LEU A 802 -4.50 10.76 -10.85
CA LEU A 802 -5.68 10.32 -10.10
C LEU A 802 -6.43 11.50 -9.48
N LEU A 803 -5.73 12.49 -8.92
CA LEU A 803 -6.36 13.71 -8.40
C LEU A 803 -7.08 14.48 -9.50
N TRP A 804 -6.47 14.63 -10.67
CA TRP A 804 -7.12 15.29 -11.81
C TRP A 804 -8.38 14.55 -12.26
N TYR A 805 -8.34 13.23 -12.29
CA TYR A 805 -9.50 12.40 -12.59
C TYR A 805 -10.64 12.62 -11.58
N ILE A 806 -10.33 12.57 -10.27
CA ILE A 806 -11.30 12.80 -9.20
C ILE A 806 -11.90 14.21 -9.30
N GLU A 807 -11.07 15.23 -9.50
CA GLU A 807 -11.52 16.62 -9.65
C GLU A 807 -12.45 16.78 -10.86
N ALA A 808 -12.11 16.17 -12.00
CA ALA A 808 -12.95 16.23 -13.19
C ALA A 808 -14.32 15.58 -12.95
N ARG A 809 -14.38 14.39 -12.34
CA ARG A 809 -15.66 13.76 -11.99
C ARG A 809 -16.44 14.62 -10.99
N ALA A 810 -15.78 15.20 -9.99
CA ALA A 810 -16.40 16.10 -9.03
C ALA A 810 -16.99 17.36 -9.68
N GLY A 811 -16.36 17.88 -10.74
CA GLY A 811 -16.93 18.92 -11.57
C GLY A 811 -18.22 18.47 -12.27
N VAL A 812 -18.18 17.28 -12.90
CA VAL A 812 -19.31 16.75 -13.71
C VAL A 812 -20.57 16.58 -12.87
N PHE A 813 -20.43 16.11 -11.63
CA PHE A 813 -21.55 15.79 -10.76
C PHE A 813 -21.89 16.88 -9.74
N ARG A 814 -21.32 18.07 -9.89
CA ARG A 814 -21.43 19.14 -8.89
C ARG A 814 -22.90 19.49 -8.57
N GLY A 815 -23.25 19.46 -7.28
CA GLY A 815 -24.56 19.83 -6.75
C GLY A 815 -25.66 18.77 -6.95
N MET A 816 -25.34 17.61 -7.52
CA MET A 816 -26.34 16.60 -7.88
C MET A 816 -26.59 15.56 -6.77
N GLY A 817 -25.73 15.49 -5.76
CA GLY A 817 -25.79 14.60 -4.60
C GLY A 817 -26.82 15.04 -3.56
N ALA A 818 -27.17 14.12 -2.65
CA ALA A 818 -28.07 14.42 -1.55
C ALA A 818 -27.34 15.15 -0.41
N GLN A 819 -28.04 16.08 0.25
CA GLN A 819 -27.56 16.74 1.45
C GLN A 819 -27.67 15.81 2.65
N LEU A 820 -26.62 15.78 3.46
CA LEU A 820 -26.53 15.04 4.70
C LEU A 820 -26.95 15.91 5.89
N GLU A 821 -27.18 15.27 7.03
CA GLU A 821 -27.61 15.95 8.28
C GLU A 821 -26.58 16.95 8.80
N ASP A 822 -25.29 16.70 8.55
CA ASP A 822 -24.18 17.61 8.88
C ASP A 822 -24.01 18.76 7.87
N GLY A 823 -24.93 18.91 6.91
CA GLY A 823 -24.89 19.93 5.88
C GLY A 823 -24.01 19.60 4.67
N MET A 824 -23.19 18.55 4.73
CA MET A 824 -22.34 18.13 3.61
C MET A 824 -23.20 17.59 2.44
N ARG A 825 -22.75 17.81 1.20
CA ARG A 825 -23.40 17.26 -0.01
C ARG A 825 -22.37 16.52 -0.86
N PRO A 826 -22.06 15.25 -0.55
CA PRO A 826 -21.14 14.48 -1.36
C PRO A 826 -21.80 14.12 -2.70
N ASP A 827 -21.24 14.62 -3.79
CA ASP A 827 -21.61 14.24 -5.15
C ASP A 827 -20.83 13.00 -5.60
N VAL A 828 -19.58 12.89 -5.15
CA VAL A 828 -18.64 11.83 -5.51
C VAL A 828 -18.14 11.13 -4.26
N LEU A 829 -18.19 9.80 -4.24
CA LEU A 829 -17.52 8.96 -3.25
C LEU A 829 -16.29 8.31 -3.89
N VAL A 830 -15.13 8.46 -3.28
CA VAL A 830 -13.91 7.75 -3.65
C VAL A 830 -13.63 6.66 -2.62
N VAL A 831 -13.55 5.41 -3.06
CA VAL A 831 -13.24 4.25 -2.23
C VAL A 831 -11.91 3.64 -2.64
N GLY A 832 -11.02 3.36 -1.70
CA GLY A 832 -9.74 2.74 -2.01
C GLY A 832 -9.03 2.15 -0.80
N GLN A 833 -7.73 1.86 -0.93
CA GLN A 833 -6.92 1.37 0.20
C GLN A 833 -6.77 2.45 1.30
N LYS A 834 -6.65 2.04 2.56
CA LYS A 834 -6.55 2.95 3.71
C LYS A 834 -5.46 4.02 3.56
N GLU A 835 -4.26 3.62 3.12
CA GLU A 835 -3.14 4.55 2.93
C GLU A 835 -3.38 5.51 1.76
N LEU A 836 -4.04 5.05 0.68
CA LEU A 836 -4.47 5.91 -0.42
C LEU A 836 -5.42 6.98 0.10
N VAL A 837 -6.46 6.57 0.81
CA VAL A 837 -7.48 7.46 1.35
C VAL A 837 -6.87 8.46 2.34
N ARG A 838 -5.97 8.00 3.22
CA ARG A 838 -5.23 8.88 4.14
C ARG A 838 -4.47 9.95 3.38
N ARG A 839 -3.74 9.58 2.33
CA ARG A 839 -2.95 10.52 1.52
C ARG A 839 -3.82 11.44 0.68
N LEU A 840 -4.92 10.95 0.13
CA LEU A 840 -5.91 11.75 -0.60
C LEU A 840 -6.55 12.80 0.31
N ARG A 841 -6.85 12.48 1.58
CA ARG A 841 -7.33 13.45 2.57
C ARG A 841 -6.31 14.52 2.93
N CYS A 842 -5.02 14.22 2.82
CA CYS A 842 -3.96 15.22 2.92
C CYS A 842 -3.81 16.08 1.65
N GLN A 843 -4.53 15.75 0.56
CA GLN A 843 -4.63 16.60 -0.62
C GLN A 843 -5.88 17.47 -0.50
N ASN A 844 -5.84 18.66 -1.10
CA ASN A 844 -6.98 19.58 -1.12
C ASN A 844 -8.06 19.08 -2.11
N LEU A 845 -8.79 18.03 -1.75
CA LEU A 845 -9.89 17.48 -2.55
C LEU A 845 -11.07 18.46 -2.63
N PRO A 846 -11.87 18.44 -3.72
CA PRO A 846 -13.10 19.21 -3.79
C PRO A 846 -14.06 18.92 -2.64
N GLU A 847 -14.78 19.93 -2.13
CA GLU A 847 -15.71 19.80 -0.99
C GLU A 847 -16.86 18.82 -1.23
N ASN A 848 -17.21 18.59 -2.49
CA ASN A 848 -18.25 17.63 -2.88
C ASN A 848 -17.72 16.21 -3.11
N VAL A 849 -16.46 15.94 -2.71
CA VAL A 849 -15.84 14.62 -2.73
C VAL A 849 -15.70 14.10 -1.31
N GLU A 850 -16.25 12.92 -1.06
CA GLU A 850 -16.01 12.18 0.18
C GLU A 850 -15.13 10.96 -0.08
N THR A 851 -14.39 10.51 0.93
CA THR A 851 -13.47 9.37 0.81
C THR A 851 -13.76 8.32 1.87
N ALA A 852 -13.78 7.05 1.45
CA ALA A 852 -13.88 5.89 2.34
C ALA A 852 -12.83 4.84 1.97
N HIS A 853 -12.49 3.94 2.89
CA HIS A 853 -11.50 2.89 2.62
C HIS A 853 -12.07 1.49 2.75
N PHE A 854 -11.51 0.55 1.99
CA PHE A 854 -11.79 -0.88 2.12
C PHE A 854 -11.59 -1.37 3.56
N GLY A 855 -12.36 -2.35 3.99
CA GLY A 855 -12.37 -2.90 5.34
C GLY A 855 -13.16 -2.08 6.37
N ASN A 856 -13.74 -0.94 5.98
CA ASN A 856 -14.62 -0.13 6.84
C ASN A 856 -15.80 0.48 6.05
N LEU A 857 -16.40 -0.32 5.16
CA LEU A 857 -17.53 0.09 4.34
C LEU A 857 -18.87 -0.42 4.87
N ALA A 858 -18.86 -1.52 5.63
CA ALA A 858 -20.05 -2.19 6.11
C ALA A 858 -20.92 -1.29 7.00
N GLY A 859 -22.25 -1.43 6.87
CA GLY A 859 -23.23 -0.73 7.70
C GLY A 859 -23.57 0.73 7.40
N LEU A 860 -22.78 1.45 6.60
CA LEU A 860 -23.03 2.88 6.41
C LEU A 860 -24.03 3.14 5.28
N ASP A 861 -25.12 3.88 5.56
CA ASP A 861 -26.12 4.35 4.57
C ASP A 861 -25.90 5.81 4.11
N ARG A 862 -24.81 6.43 4.60
CA ARG A 862 -24.44 7.85 4.34
C ARG A 862 -24.35 8.19 2.85
N TRP A 863 -23.87 7.25 2.03
CA TRP A 863 -23.54 7.52 0.63
C TRP A 863 -24.64 7.11 -0.37
N LYS A 864 -25.86 6.83 0.10
CA LYS A 864 -26.98 6.48 -0.80
C LYS A 864 -27.32 7.56 -1.84
N GLY A 865 -26.95 8.81 -1.57
CA GLY A 865 -27.27 9.96 -2.40
C GLY A 865 -26.21 10.38 -3.42
N VAL A 866 -25.01 9.77 -3.41
CA VAL A 866 -23.94 10.18 -4.34
C VAL A 866 -24.32 9.93 -5.79
N ARG A 867 -23.72 10.66 -6.73
CA ARG A 867 -23.95 10.49 -8.18
C ARG A 867 -22.79 9.84 -8.91
N CYS A 868 -21.62 9.82 -8.29
CA CYS A 868 -20.46 9.10 -8.79
C CYS A 868 -19.81 8.29 -7.66
N LEU A 869 -19.48 7.04 -7.95
CA LEU A 869 -18.62 6.20 -7.12
C LEU A 869 -17.35 5.91 -7.90
N ILE A 870 -16.19 6.22 -7.33
CA ILE A 870 -14.88 5.89 -7.89
C ILE A 870 -14.24 4.85 -6.96
N VAL A 871 -14.04 3.63 -7.45
CA VAL A 871 -13.35 2.57 -6.71
C VAL A 871 -11.92 2.43 -7.24
N VAL A 872 -10.93 2.73 -6.41
CA VAL A 872 -9.52 2.79 -6.79
C VAL A 872 -8.77 1.53 -6.35
N GLY A 873 -8.38 0.73 -7.33
CA GLY A 873 -7.69 -0.53 -7.16
C GLY A 873 -8.54 -1.55 -6.41
N ARG A 874 -7.84 -2.54 -5.85
CA ARG A 874 -8.41 -3.52 -4.94
C ARG A 874 -7.41 -3.86 -3.85
N ARG A 875 -7.90 -4.45 -2.78
CA ARG A 875 -7.07 -4.88 -1.67
C ARG A 875 -6.54 -6.29 -1.96
N MET A 876 -5.24 -6.40 -2.22
CA MET A 876 -4.57 -7.69 -2.42
C MET A 876 -3.85 -8.11 -1.15
N ILE A 877 -4.22 -9.28 -0.62
CA ILE A 877 -3.52 -9.92 0.52
C ILE A 877 -2.40 -10.80 -0.05
N PRO A 878 -1.18 -10.83 0.53
CA PRO A 878 -0.14 -11.78 0.14
C PRO A 878 -0.59 -13.26 0.24
N PRO A 879 -0.14 -14.16 -0.67
CA PRO A 879 -0.55 -15.57 -0.65
C PRO A 879 -0.31 -16.27 0.68
N ASN A 880 0.86 -16.07 1.29
CA ASN A 880 1.21 -16.68 2.57
C ASN A 880 0.25 -16.30 3.72
N GLU A 881 -0.28 -15.07 3.73
CA GLU A 881 -1.26 -14.65 4.73
C GLU A 881 -2.63 -15.30 4.48
N VAL A 882 -3.06 -15.40 3.22
CA VAL A 882 -4.31 -16.07 2.84
C VAL A 882 -4.23 -17.58 3.10
N GLU A 883 -3.11 -18.21 2.77
CA GLU A 883 -2.84 -19.63 3.04
C GLU A 883 -2.89 -19.91 4.54
N LYS A 884 -2.25 -19.06 5.36
CA LYS A 884 -2.31 -19.17 6.83
C LYS A 884 -3.73 -19.01 7.36
N LEU A 885 -4.53 -18.09 6.81
CA LEU A 885 -5.95 -17.94 7.19
C LEU A 885 -6.77 -19.17 6.81
N ALA A 886 -6.59 -19.69 5.58
CA ALA A 886 -7.29 -20.86 5.08
C ALA A 886 -6.93 -22.12 5.88
N GLU A 887 -5.68 -22.29 6.27
CA GLU A 887 -5.22 -23.40 7.12
C GLU A 887 -5.84 -23.37 8.51
N VAL A 888 -5.84 -22.19 9.13
CA VAL A 888 -6.37 -22.04 10.50
C VAL A 888 -7.88 -22.14 10.49
N LEU A 889 -8.57 -21.49 9.55
CA LEU A 889 -10.02 -21.49 9.46
C LEU A 889 -10.56 -22.85 9.01
N GLY A 890 -9.98 -23.42 7.96
CA GLY A 890 -10.34 -24.72 7.40
C GLY A 890 -9.76 -25.90 8.18
N THR A 891 -8.82 -25.64 9.08
CA THR A 891 -8.20 -26.63 9.97
C THR A 891 -7.61 -27.81 9.22
N ARG A 892 -6.92 -27.51 8.12
CA ARG A 892 -6.35 -28.45 7.15
C ARG A 892 -5.09 -27.86 6.54
N ASP A 893 -4.32 -28.66 5.82
CA ASP A 893 -3.22 -28.13 5.02
C ASP A 893 -3.72 -27.34 3.81
N VAL A 894 -2.95 -26.31 3.46
CA VAL A 894 -3.06 -25.59 2.19
C VAL A 894 -1.72 -25.65 1.49
N VAL A 895 -1.74 -26.02 0.22
CA VAL A 895 -0.52 -26.04 -0.60
C VAL A 895 -0.11 -24.59 -0.87
N PRO A 896 1.09 -24.16 -0.42
CA PRO A 896 1.52 -22.78 -0.58
C PRO A 896 1.87 -22.47 -2.03
N ASN A 897 1.65 -21.23 -2.46
CA ASN A 897 2.20 -20.73 -3.72
C ASN A 897 3.69 -20.42 -3.56
N GLU A 898 4.47 -20.64 -4.62
CA GLU A 898 5.92 -20.42 -4.56
C GLU A 898 6.33 -18.95 -4.42
N ARG A 899 5.57 -18.01 -5.02
CA ARG A 899 5.90 -16.57 -5.02
C ARG A 899 4.67 -15.65 -4.90
N TRP A 900 3.80 -15.66 -5.91
CA TRP A 900 2.58 -14.84 -6.00
C TRP A 900 1.43 -15.69 -6.56
N TYR A 901 0.21 -15.16 -6.53
CA TYR A 901 -0.93 -15.86 -7.13
C TYR A 901 -0.74 -16.12 -8.63
N PRO A 902 -1.04 -17.33 -9.13
CA PRO A 902 -1.09 -17.57 -10.55
C PRO A 902 -2.16 -16.71 -11.22
N THR A 903 -1.84 -16.20 -12.40
CA THR A 903 -2.76 -15.39 -13.20
C THR A 903 -3.53 -16.27 -14.17
N ARG A 904 -4.85 -16.06 -14.28
CA ARG A 904 -5.71 -16.73 -15.27
C ARG A 904 -6.48 -15.69 -16.09
N PRO A 905 -6.70 -15.95 -17.39
CA PRO A 905 -7.60 -15.11 -18.18
C PRO A 905 -9.05 -15.34 -17.74
N LEU A 906 -9.76 -14.27 -17.45
CA LEU A 906 -11.19 -14.26 -17.09
C LEU A 906 -11.94 -13.24 -17.94
N GLY A 907 -13.11 -13.59 -18.44
CA GLY A 907 -13.92 -12.67 -19.25
C GLY A 907 -14.64 -11.62 -18.41
N LEU A 908 -14.31 -10.35 -18.62
CA LEU A 908 -15.08 -9.22 -18.13
C LEU A 908 -16.36 -9.07 -18.94
N ARG A 909 -17.53 -9.08 -18.28
CA ARG A 909 -18.83 -9.00 -18.93
C ARG A 909 -19.14 -7.57 -19.39
N ARG A 910 -19.46 -7.42 -20.68
CA ARG A 910 -19.90 -6.16 -21.28
C ARG A 910 -21.43 -6.12 -21.32
N ARG A 911 -22.05 -4.96 -21.05
CA ARG A 911 -23.53 -4.86 -21.13
C ARG A 911 -24.03 -5.03 -22.56
N ALA A 912 -23.29 -4.50 -23.53
CA ALA A 912 -23.64 -4.51 -24.95
C ALA A 912 -23.22 -5.78 -25.72
N SER A 913 -22.60 -6.77 -25.07
CA SER A 913 -22.09 -7.97 -25.74
C SER A 913 -22.09 -9.20 -24.82
N ASP A 914 -22.47 -10.36 -25.35
CA ASP A 914 -22.39 -11.64 -24.63
C ASP A 914 -20.97 -12.22 -24.57
N ILE A 915 -20.02 -11.61 -25.27
CA ILE A 915 -18.61 -11.99 -25.28
C ILE A 915 -17.84 -11.13 -24.29
N GLY A 916 -17.05 -11.77 -23.41
CA GLY A 916 -16.24 -11.08 -22.41
C GLY A 916 -14.90 -10.59 -22.94
N THR A 917 -14.38 -9.52 -22.34
CA THR A 917 -13.02 -9.04 -22.55
C THR A 917 -12.06 -9.81 -21.65
N ALA A 918 -11.03 -10.48 -22.19
CA ALA A 918 -10.09 -11.23 -21.38
C ALA A 918 -9.26 -10.33 -20.45
N GLU A 919 -9.42 -10.53 -19.14
CA GLU A 919 -8.65 -9.90 -18.08
C GLU A 919 -7.72 -10.90 -17.42
N LYS A 920 -6.48 -10.49 -17.19
CA LYS A 920 -5.50 -11.27 -16.42
C LYS A 920 -5.78 -11.08 -14.93
N VAL A 921 -6.26 -12.12 -14.27
CA VAL A 921 -6.68 -12.08 -12.85
C VAL A 921 -5.92 -13.09 -12.01
N GLU A 922 -5.40 -12.64 -10.88
CA GLU A 922 -4.76 -13.41 -9.82
C GLU A 922 -5.76 -14.28 -9.07
N ARG A 923 -5.48 -15.59 -8.96
CA ARG A 923 -6.30 -16.54 -8.20
C ARG A 923 -5.45 -17.52 -7.43
N HIS A 924 -5.96 -18.01 -6.31
CA HIS A 924 -5.39 -19.14 -5.59
C HIS A 924 -5.96 -20.47 -6.13
N SER A 925 -5.17 -21.55 -6.09
CA SER A 925 -5.59 -22.89 -6.53
C SER A 925 -6.50 -23.59 -5.51
N ASP A 926 -6.17 -23.47 -4.22
CA ASP A 926 -7.02 -23.89 -3.11
C ASP A 926 -8.32 -23.06 -3.02
N LYS A 927 -9.46 -23.75 -2.84
CA LYS A 927 -10.80 -23.14 -2.86
C LYS A 927 -11.05 -22.18 -1.69
N LEU A 928 -10.71 -22.56 -0.47
CA LEU A 928 -10.94 -21.73 0.72
C LEU A 928 -10.00 -20.52 0.70
N ALA A 929 -8.74 -20.72 0.31
CA ALA A 929 -7.80 -19.63 0.12
C ALA A 929 -8.29 -18.66 -0.97
N GLU A 930 -8.79 -19.17 -2.10
CA GLU A 930 -9.36 -18.32 -3.15
C GLU A 930 -10.61 -17.57 -2.69
N ALA A 931 -11.51 -18.22 -1.93
CA ALA A 931 -12.69 -17.57 -1.37
C ALA A 931 -12.30 -16.43 -0.42
N LEU A 932 -11.34 -16.67 0.49
CA LEU A 932 -10.82 -15.65 1.41
C LEU A 932 -10.12 -14.49 0.68
N ARG A 933 -9.32 -14.80 -0.35
CA ARG A 933 -8.69 -13.79 -1.23
C ARG A 933 -9.75 -12.97 -1.96
N PHE A 934 -10.73 -13.63 -2.59
CA PHE A 934 -11.80 -13.00 -3.34
C PHE A 934 -12.61 -12.06 -2.45
N ARG A 935 -13.02 -12.52 -1.26
CA ARG A 935 -13.75 -11.71 -0.27
C ARG A 935 -12.98 -10.44 0.09
N ALA A 936 -11.67 -10.57 0.34
CA ALA A 936 -10.84 -9.43 0.71
C ALA A 936 -10.49 -8.48 -0.44
N ALA A 937 -10.64 -8.92 -1.69
CA ALA A 937 -10.31 -8.17 -2.89
C ALA A 937 -11.59 -7.74 -3.63
N GLU A 938 -12.15 -8.59 -4.49
CA GLU A 938 -13.36 -8.30 -5.27
C GLU A 938 -14.59 -8.09 -4.39
N GLY A 939 -14.73 -8.83 -3.29
CA GLY A 939 -15.83 -8.68 -2.33
C GLY A 939 -15.92 -7.27 -1.75
N GLU A 940 -14.78 -6.65 -1.45
CA GLU A 940 -14.71 -5.26 -0.98
C GLU A 940 -15.14 -4.24 -2.05
N ILE A 941 -14.85 -4.51 -3.33
CA ILE A 941 -15.34 -3.67 -4.44
C ILE A 941 -16.85 -3.79 -4.56
N ILE A 942 -17.41 -5.01 -4.47
CA ILE A 942 -18.85 -5.24 -4.47
C ILE A 942 -19.49 -4.49 -3.30
N GLN A 943 -18.91 -4.61 -2.10
CA GLN A 943 -19.33 -3.88 -0.90
C GLN A 943 -19.31 -2.36 -1.10
N ALA A 944 -18.29 -1.80 -1.76
CA ALA A 944 -18.21 -0.38 -2.13
C ALA A 944 -19.34 0.03 -3.09
N ILE A 945 -19.57 -0.74 -4.15
CA ILE A 945 -20.66 -0.51 -5.12
C ILE A 945 -22.02 -0.49 -4.41
N GLY A 946 -22.23 -1.40 -3.46
CA GLY A 946 -23.45 -1.46 -2.66
C GLY A 946 -23.74 -0.20 -1.84
N ARG A 947 -22.72 0.59 -1.47
CA ARG A 947 -22.88 1.83 -0.70
C ARG A 947 -23.56 2.94 -1.49
N ALA A 948 -23.37 2.96 -2.81
CA ALA A 948 -24.05 3.90 -3.70
C ALA A 948 -25.49 3.45 -4.05
N ARG A 949 -25.97 2.32 -3.54
CA ARG A 949 -27.35 1.80 -3.72
C ARG A 949 -27.76 1.65 -5.21
N GLY A 950 -26.82 1.21 -6.06
CA GLY A 950 -26.97 1.15 -7.52
C GLY A 950 -28.25 0.48 -8.03
N ILE A 951 -28.64 -0.66 -7.45
CA ILE A 951 -29.85 -1.39 -7.89
C ILE A 951 -31.17 -0.63 -7.66
N ARG A 952 -31.17 0.43 -6.84
CA ARG A 952 -32.36 1.27 -6.55
C ARG A 952 -32.37 2.59 -7.34
N ARG A 953 -31.45 2.78 -8.27
CA ARG A 953 -31.32 4.01 -9.06
C ARG A 953 -32.36 4.03 -10.18
N ASN A 954 -32.75 5.23 -10.59
CA ASN A 954 -33.67 5.46 -11.71
C ASN A 954 -33.24 6.71 -12.49
N ALA A 955 -33.96 7.08 -13.54
CA ALA A 955 -33.63 8.22 -14.40
C ALA A 955 -33.54 9.56 -13.65
N ALA A 956 -34.34 9.76 -12.58
CA ALA A 956 -34.27 10.95 -11.72
C ALA A 956 -33.09 10.90 -10.74
N THR A 957 -32.52 9.72 -10.54
CA THR A 957 -31.43 9.49 -9.61
C THR A 957 -30.28 8.68 -10.22
N PRO A 958 -29.65 9.13 -11.32
CA PRO A 958 -28.62 8.35 -12.00
C PRO A 958 -27.39 8.14 -11.10
N LEU A 959 -26.58 7.13 -11.45
CA LEU A 959 -25.33 6.81 -10.79
C LEU A 959 -24.27 6.41 -11.82
N GLN A 960 -23.09 7.01 -11.72
CA GLN A 960 -21.89 6.51 -12.36
C GLN A 960 -21.07 5.67 -11.36
N ILE A 961 -20.57 4.52 -11.81
CA ILE A 961 -19.55 3.75 -11.12
C ILE A 961 -18.30 3.68 -12.01
N ASP A 962 -17.17 4.16 -11.50
CA ASP A 962 -15.86 4.06 -12.13
C ASP A 962 -14.99 3.08 -11.34
N ILE A 963 -14.58 1.97 -11.96
CA ILE A 963 -13.71 0.95 -11.37
C ILE A 963 -12.31 1.10 -11.95
N LEU A 964 -11.38 1.59 -11.15
CA LEU A 964 -9.99 1.80 -11.53
C LEU A 964 -9.19 0.56 -11.16
N GLY A 965 -9.17 -0.45 -12.02
CA GLY A 965 -8.49 -1.72 -11.74
C GLY A 965 -9.04 -2.91 -12.52
N ARG A 966 -8.20 -3.95 -12.66
CA ARG A 966 -8.59 -5.26 -13.22
C ARG A 966 -9.38 -6.06 -12.21
N ALA A 967 -10.69 -6.17 -12.41
CA ALA A 967 -11.56 -6.97 -11.57
C ALA A 967 -12.86 -7.30 -12.32
N PRO A 968 -12.97 -8.48 -12.96
CA PRO A 968 -14.27 -9.04 -13.31
C PRO A 968 -15.07 -9.26 -12.02
N LEU A 969 -16.29 -8.75 -11.96
CA LEU A 969 -17.14 -8.84 -10.77
C LEU A 969 -18.43 -9.62 -11.08
N PRO A 970 -18.88 -10.49 -10.18
CA PRO A 970 -20.15 -11.19 -10.33
C PRO A 970 -21.32 -10.19 -10.29
N GLY A 971 -22.24 -10.32 -11.24
CA GLY A 971 -23.45 -9.50 -11.32
C GLY A 971 -23.26 -8.04 -11.74
N ILE A 972 -22.04 -7.63 -12.12
CA ILE A 972 -21.75 -6.29 -12.63
C ILE A 972 -21.43 -6.37 -14.11
N GLU A 973 -22.24 -5.70 -14.92
CA GLU A 973 -21.99 -5.52 -16.36
C GLU A 973 -21.32 -4.17 -16.60
N VAL A 974 -20.30 -4.15 -17.46
CA VAL A 974 -19.52 -2.93 -17.75
C VAL A 974 -19.98 -2.31 -19.07
N ASP A 975 -20.25 -1.00 -19.05
CA ASP A 975 -20.67 -0.21 -20.21
C ASP A 975 -19.46 0.25 -21.03
N GLU A 976 -18.37 0.66 -20.37
CA GLU A 976 -17.14 1.14 -21.00
C GLU A 976 -15.90 0.49 -20.39
N VAL A 977 -15.00 -0.04 -21.24
CA VAL A 977 -13.68 -0.52 -20.83
C VAL A 977 -12.66 0.40 -21.48
N LEU A 978 -11.82 1.02 -20.66
CA LEU A 978 -10.91 2.09 -21.07
C LEU A 978 -9.48 1.80 -20.62
N HIS A 979 -8.53 2.35 -21.36
CA HIS A 979 -7.16 2.50 -20.90
C HIS A 979 -7.03 3.71 -19.95
N TRP A 980 -6.05 3.67 -19.04
CA TRP A 980 -5.89 4.77 -18.08
C TRP A 980 -5.66 6.11 -18.77
N THR A 981 -4.89 6.13 -19.85
CA THR A 981 -4.63 7.34 -20.65
C THR A 981 -5.87 7.90 -21.33
N GLU A 982 -6.80 7.03 -21.75
CA GLU A 982 -8.07 7.42 -22.38
C GLU A 982 -9.07 7.96 -21.34
N ALA A 983 -8.99 7.47 -20.11
CA ALA A 983 -9.84 7.91 -19.01
C ALA A 983 -9.42 9.27 -18.42
N LEU A 984 -8.19 9.74 -18.67
CA LEU A 984 -7.71 11.01 -18.12
C LEU A 984 -8.49 12.20 -18.70
N PRO A 985 -8.86 13.18 -17.86
CA PRO A 985 -9.58 14.35 -18.34
C PRO A 985 -8.68 15.18 -19.27
N THR A 986 -9.31 15.72 -20.31
CA THR A 986 -8.72 16.75 -21.15
C THR A 986 -8.46 18.03 -20.34
N VAL A 987 -7.58 18.90 -20.85
CA VAL A 987 -7.33 20.22 -20.25
C VAL A 987 -8.62 21.03 -20.14
N ALA A 988 -9.54 20.91 -21.11
CA ALA A 988 -10.81 21.62 -21.10
C ALA A 988 -11.72 21.14 -19.96
N GLU A 989 -11.88 19.82 -19.80
CA GLU A 989 -12.68 19.24 -18.72
C GLU A 989 -12.11 19.58 -17.34
N HIS A 990 -10.79 19.59 -17.22
CA HIS A 990 -10.14 19.94 -15.95
C HIS A 990 -10.28 21.43 -15.60
N LEU A 991 -10.19 22.32 -16.59
CA LEU A 991 -10.49 23.75 -16.42
C LEU A 991 -11.97 23.95 -16.04
N TRP A 992 -12.88 23.27 -16.73
CA TRP A 992 -14.32 23.36 -16.44
C TRP A 992 -14.65 22.88 -15.02
N ALA A 993 -14.07 21.76 -14.57
CA ALA A 993 -14.27 21.25 -13.21
C ALA A 993 -13.81 22.22 -12.12
N ARG A 994 -12.85 23.09 -12.43
CA ARG A 994 -12.33 24.16 -11.58
C ARG A 994 -13.03 25.51 -11.81
N CYS A 995 -14.08 25.53 -12.62
CA CYS A 995 -14.84 26.72 -13.00
C CYS A 995 -13.99 27.79 -13.72
N CYS A 996 -12.97 27.33 -14.47
CA CYS A 996 -12.11 28.17 -15.27
C CYS A 996 -12.58 28.17 -16.74
N LEU A 997 -12.61 29.35 -17.37
CA LEU A 997 -12.86 29.48 -18.81
C LEU A 997 -11.55 29.45 -19.61
N ARG A 998 -11.53 28.67 -20.69
CA ARG A 998 -10.50 28.78 -21.73
C ARG A 998 -10.87 29.90 -22.68
N ILE A 999 -10.01 30.91 -22.79
CA ILE A 999 -10.26 32.08 -23.63
C ILE A 999 -9.38 32.00 -24.87
N ASP A 1000 -10.01 32.03 -26.04
CA ASP A 1000 -9.30 32.18 -27.30
C ASP A 1000 -8.95 33.66 -27.51
N ARG A 1001 -7.65 33.97 -27.51
CA ARG A 1001 -7.16 35.33 -27.63
C ARG A 1001 -7.39 35.93 -29.02
N GLN A 1002 -7.66 35.10 -30.03
CA GLN A 1002 -7.98 35.54 -31.40
C GLN A 1002 -9.44 35.93 -31.56
N ALA A 1003 -10.32 35.48 -30.65
CA ALA A 1003 -11.76 35.74 -30.71
C ALA A 1003 -12.18 37.10 -30.12
N TYR A 1004 -11.27 37.81 -29.43
CA TYR A 1004 -11.57 39.07 -28.75
C TYR A 1004 -10.53 40.14 -29.06
N HIS A 1005 -10.97 41.34 -29.45
CA HIS A 1005 -10.11 42.45 -29.86
C HIS A 1005 -9.64 43.30 -28.65
N GLY A 1006 -9.14 42.64 -27.61
CA GLY A 1006 -8.54 43.26 -26.42
C GLY A 1006 -9.32 43.04 -25.11
N LYS A 1007 -8.76 43.53 -23.99
CA LYS A 1007 -9.29 43.25 -22.63
C LYS A 1007 -10.73 43.71 -22.41
N ALA A 1008 -11.12 44.86 -22.98
CA ALA A 1008 -12.46 45.41 -22.79
C ALA A 1008 -13.55 44.59 -23.48
N ASP A 1009 -13.21 43.98 -24.62
CA ASP A 1009 -14.10 43.12 -25.40
C ASP A 1009 -14.39 41.81 -24.66
N LEU A 1010 -13.35 41.25 -24.06
CA LEU A 1010 -13.43 40.08 -23.21
C LEU A 1010 -14.25 40.33 -21.93
N VAL A 1011 -14.08 41.49 -21.28
CA VAL A 1011 -14.84 41.84 -20.05
C VAL A 1011 -16.32 42.05 -20.36
N ALA A 1012 -16.66 42.69 -21.49
CA ALA A 1012 -18.05 42.85 -21.92
C ALA A 1012 -18.71 41.50 -22.23
N ALA A 1013 -18.00 40.59 -22.88
CA ALA A 1013 -18.50 39.23 -23.16
C ALA A 1013 -18.71 38.39 -21.88
N LEU A 1014 -17.89 38.61 -20.84
CA LEU A 1014 -17.99 37.87 -19.57
C LEU A 1014 -19.02 38.46 -18.60
N LEU A 1015 -19.36 39.74 -18.73
CA LEU A 1015 -20.32 40.46 -17.89
C LEU A 1015 -21.36 41.22 -18.75
N PRO A 1016 -22.12 40.51 -19.61
CA PRO A 1016 -23.04 41.14 -20.57
C PRO A 1016 -24.22 41.85 -19.89
N ASP A 1017 -24.52 41.47 -18.65
CA ASP A 1017 -25.49 42.08 -17.75
C ASP A 1017 -25.05 43.45 -17.22
N ARG A 1018 -23.74 43.72 -17.19
CA ARG A 1018 -23.17 44.96 -16.67
C ARG A 1018 -22.60 45.87 -17.76
N PHE A 1019 -22.09 45.29 -18.84
CA PHE A 1019 -21.49 46.03 -19.94
C PHE A 1019 -21.98 45.47 -21.27
N THR A 1020 -22.69 46.32 -22.01
CA THR A 1020 -23.28 45.93 -23.30
C THR A 1020 -22.23 45.67 -24.39
N ASP A 1021 -21.07 46.32 -24.28
CA ASP A 1021 -19.97 46.19 -25.24
C ASP A 1021 -18.62 46.65 -24.66
N ALA A 1022 -17.55 46.46 -25.43
CA ALA A 1022 -16.20 46.89 -25.10
C ALA A 1022 -16.06 48.42 -24.91
N LYS A 1023 -16.99 49.22 -25.43
CA LYS A 1023 -16.98 50.69 -25.29
C LYS A 1023 -17.52 51.08 -23.91
N ALA A 1024 -18.56 50.41 -23.43
CA ALA A 1024 -19.11 50.56 -22.08
C ALA A 1024 -18.04 50.26 -21.02
N VAL A 1025 -17.27 49.18 -21.19
CA VAL A 1025 -16.14 48.84 -20.29
C VAL A 1025 -15.08 49.94 -20.30
N ARG A 1026 -14.70 50.46 -21.47
CA ARG A 1026 -13.70 51.54 -21.59
C ARG A 1026 -14.18 52.86 -21.00
N SER A 1027 -15.47 53.17 -21.11
CA SER A 1027 -16.08 54.35 -20.48
C SER A 1027 -16.01 54.25 -18.96
N TRP A 1028 -16.40 53.10 -18.41
CA TRP A 1028 -16.31 52.82 -16.98
C TRP A 1028 -14.88 52.95 -16.46
N CYS A 1029 -13.91 52.40 -17.18
CA CYS A 1029 -12.48 52.51 -16.87
C CYS A 1029 -11.97 53.96 -16.90
N SER A 1030 -12.47 54.78 -17.83
CA SER A 1030 -12.13 56.20 -17.92
C SER A 1030 -12.65 56.99 -16.71
N GLU A 1031 -13.90 56.74 -16.32
CA GLU A 1031 -14.55 57.35 -15.15
C GLU A 1031 -13.83 56.98 -13.84
N HIS A 1032 -13.29 55.75 -13.75
CA HIS A 1032 -12.56 55.25 -12.59
C HIS A 1032 -11.04 55.49 -12.68
N ARG A 1033 -10.57 56.31 -13.63
CA ARG A 1033 -9.15 56.71 -13.82
C ARG A 1033 -8.16 55.54 -14.02
N ASP A 1034 -8.59 54.40 -14.55
CA ASP A 1034 -7.69 53.33 -14.98
C ASP A 1034 -7.78 53.08 -16.49
N ARG A 1035 -6.78 53.55 -17.23
CA ARG A 1035 -6.74 53.47 -18.70
C ARG A 1035 -6.30 52.10 -19.24
N SER A 1036 -5.95 51.15 -18.39
CA SER A 1036 -5.23 49.92 -18.79
C SER A 1036 -5.94 48.60 -18.46
N LEU A 1037 -7.10 48.66 -17.75
CA LEU A 1037 -7.71 47.48 -17.11
C LEU A 1037 -6.62 46.71 -16.34
N SER A 1038 -6.05 47.39 -15.34
CA SER A 1038 -5.07 46.80 -14.43
C SER A 1038 -5.74 45.72 -13.57
N GLU A 1039 -4.94 44.81 -12.98
CA GLU A 1039 -5.46 43.77 -12.07
C GLU A 1039 -6.36 44.40 -10.98
N SER A 1040 -5.98 45.54 -10.41
CA SER A 1040 -6.76 46.24 -9.38
C SER A 1040 -8.13 46.74 -9.84
N SER A 1041 -8.29 47.10 -11.12
CA SER A 1041 -9.58 47.54 -11.65
C SER A 1041 -10.49 46.40 -12.03
N ILE A 1042 -9.94 45.28 -12.51
CA ILE A 1042 -10.71 44.04 -12.67
C ILE A 1042 -11.18 43.56 -11.30
N ASP A 1043 -10.31 43.63 -10.30
CA ASP A 1043 -10.64 43.33 -8.91
C ASP A 1043 -11.70 44.27 -8.34
N THR A 1044 -11.71 45.56 -8.69
CA THR A 1044 -12.73 46.56 -8.28
C THR A 1044 -14.08 46.36 -8.99
N ILE A 1045 -14.05 45.98 -10.28
CA ILE A 1045 -15.26 45.60 -11.04
C ILE A 1045 -15.92 44.41 -10.34
N ILE A 1046 -15.12 43.41 -9.94
CA ILE A 1046 -15.59 42.19 -9.26
C ILE A 1046 -15.96 42.45 -7.78
N GLU A 1047 -15.26 43.34 -7.05
CA GLU A 1047 -15.53 43.68 -5.64
C GLU A 1047 -16.81 44.48 -5.44
N LYS A 1048 -17.17 45.37 -6.37
CA LYS A 1048 -18.44 46.12 -6.28
C LYS A 1048 -19.68 45.27 -6.58
N SER A 1049 -19.53 43.99 -6.93
CA SER A 1049 -20.63 43.06 -7.18
C SER A 1049 -20.97 42.14 -6.01
N ASP A 1050 -20.07 41.90 -5.04
CA ASP A 1050 -20.47 41.24 -3.79
C ASP A 1050 -19.37 41.28 -2.71
N SER A 1051 -19.78 41.47 -1.45
CA SER A 1051 -18.94 42.05 -0.39
C SER A 1051 -18.38 41.09 0.67
N GLU A 1052 -18.06 39.81 0.38
CA GLU A 1052 -17.39 38.94 1.37
C GLU A 1052 -16.34 37.95 0.81
N ARG A 1053 -15.09 38.13 1.30
CA ARG A 1053 -13.92 37.21 1.47
C ARG A 1053 -13.26 36.54 0.23
N ARG A 1054 -11.92 36.67 0.13
CA ARG A 1054 -11.02 36.16 -0.96
C ARG A 1054 -9.95 35.17 -0.46
N TRP A 1055 -9.57 34.20 -1.31
CA TRP A 1055 -8.33 33.39 -1.23
C TRP A 1055 -7.67 33.31 -2.62
N TYR A 1056 -6.33 33.29 -2.68
CA TYR A 1056 -5.55 33.34 -3.94
C TYR A 1056 -4.59 32.14 -4.08
N GLY A 1057 -4.51 31.55 -5.28
CA GLY A 1057 -3.48 30.57 -5.64
C GLY A 1057 -3.10 30.62 -7.14
N GLN A 1058 -1.82 30.39 -7.45
CA GLN A 1058 -1.29 30.24 -8.81
C GLN A 1058 -1.12 28.76 -9.16
N LEU A 1059 -1.56 28.34 -10.36
CA LEU A 1059 -1.36 26.98 -10.85
C LEU A 1059 -0.55 26.95 -12.16
N ARG A 1060 0.42 26.02 -12.23
CA ARG A 1060 1.28 25.78 -13.41
C ARG A 1060 1.00 24.36 -13.93
N LEU A 1061 0.42 24.22 -15.12
CA LEU A 1061 0.10 22.92 -15.72
C LEU A 1061 1.26 22.41 -16.61
N PRO A 1062 1.61 21.10 -16.55
CA PRO A 1062 2.64 20.52 -17.42
C PRO A 1062 2.29 20.70 -18.90
N GLY A 1063 3.25 21.20 -19.69
CA GLY A 1063 3.08 21.41 -21.13
C GLY A 1063 2.40 22.73 -21.55
N THR A 1064 2.01 23.60 -20.61
CA THR A 1064 1.34 24.89 -20.95
C THR A 1064 2.24 26.11 -20.68
N ARG A 1065 2.09 27.17 -21.49
CA ARG A 1065 2.85 28.45 -21.34
C ARG A 1065 2.19 29.45 -20.36
N TYR A 1066 1.11 29.08 -19.69
CA TYR A 1066 0.21 29.98 -18.97
C TYR A 1066 0.11 29.65 -17.47
N ALA A 1067 -0.19 30.64 -16.66
CA ALA A 1067 -0.56 30.50 -15.25
C ALA A 1067 -2.02 30.93 -15.08
N VAL A 1068 -2.78 30.24 -14.24
CA VAL A 1068 -4.18 30.56 -13.93
C VAL A 1068 -4.31 30.88 -12.43
N LYS A 1069 -5.15 31.87 -12.11
CA LYS A 1069 -5.45 32.43 -10.79
C LYS A 1069 -6.96 32.22 -10.60
N ALA A 1070 -7.35 31.47 -9.58
CA ALA A 1070 -8.75 31.17 -9.27
C ALA A 1070 -9.16 31.86 -7.96
N CYS A 1071 -10.41 32.32 -7.87
CA CYS A 1071 -11.06 32.81 -6.65
C CYS A 1071 -12.30 31.96 -6.37
N ARG A 1072 -12.63 31.79 -5.08
CA ARG A 1072 -13.80 31.03 -4.61
C ARG A 1072 -14.85 32.01 -4.08
N TYR A 1073 -16.12 31.76 -4.39
CA TYR A 1073 -17.26 32.44 -3.76
C TYR A 1073 -17.64 31.69 -2.47
N SER A 1074 -17.77 32.41 -1.35
CA SER A 1074 -18.31 31.87 -0.10
C SER A 1074 -19.71 32.46 0.14
N GLY A 1075 -20.70 31.98 -0.59
CA GLY A 1075 -22.09 32.32 -0.41
C GLY A 1075 -22.94 31.23 -1.07
N GLY A 1076 -23.89 30.66 -0.32
CA GLY A 1076 -24.71 29.56 -0.81
C GLY A 1076 -25.43 29.90 -2.12
N HIS A 1077 -25.52 28.89 -2.98
CA HIS A 1077 -26.42 28.78 -4.13
C HIS A 1077 -26.11 29.47 -5.47
N ASP A 1078 -25.08 30.31 -5.62
CA ASP A 1078 -24.77 30.90 -6.95
C ASP A 1078 -23.43 30.45 -7.57
N LEU A 1079 -23.44 30.33 -8.90
CA LEU A 1079 -22.33 29.87 -9.75
C LEU A 1079 -21.09 30.77 -9.60
N PRO A 1080 -19.86 30.23 -9.49
CA PRO A 1080 -18.65 31.04 -9.45
C PRO A 1080 -18.43 31.80 -10.77
N VAL A 1081 -18.09 33.09 -10.66
CA VAL A 1081 -17.75 33.96 -11.80
C VAL A 1081 -16.38 33.54 -12.38
N PRO A 1082 -16.27 33.26 -13.69
CA PRO A 1082 -15.02 32.84 -14.29
C PRO A 1082 -14.01 34.01 -14.43
N MET A 1083 -12.76 33.80 -14.00
CA MET A 1083 -11.68 34.80 -14.09
C MET A 1083 -10.73 34.55 -15.27
N VAL A 1084 -10.30 35.65 -15.91
CA VAL A 1084 -9.29 35.70 -16.98
C VAL A 1084 -7.90 35.90 -16.40
N VAL A 1085 -6.89 35.15 -16.85
CA VAL A 1085 -5.49 35.40 -16.49
C VAL A 1085 -4.58 35.53 -17.71
N GLN A 1086 -3.71 36.55 -17.67
CA GLN A 1086 -2.80 36.92 -18.75
C GLN A 1086 -1.33 36.80 -18.27
N ARG A 1087 -0.43 36.27 -19.13
CA ARG A 1087 1.03 36.42 -18.94
C ARG A 1087 1.52 37.70 -19.62
N SER A 1088 2.25 38.53 -18.89
CA SER A 1088 2.98 39.69 -19.42
C SER A 1088 4.35 39.25 -19.95
N GLU A 1089 4.57 39.37 -21.25
CA GLU A 1089 5.88 39.24 -21.90
C GLU A 1089 6.57 40.62 -21.94
N ARG A 1090 7.05 41.13 -20.80
CA ARG A 1090 8.08 42.19 -20.81
C ARG A 1090 9.12 41.93 -19.73
N ARG A 1091 10.35 41.66 -20.20
CA ARG A 1091 11.63 41.55 -19.47
C ARG A 1091 11.76 40.42 -18.44
N GLY A 1092 12.12 39.23 -18.92
CA GLY A 1092 13.33 38.49 -18.49
C GLY A 1092 13.60 38.13 -17.02
N LYS A 1093 12.72 38.39 -16.04
CA LYS A 1093 12.88 37.91 -14.66
C LYS A 1093 11.53 37.51 -14.06
N THR A 1094 11.39 36.23 -13.73
CA THR A 1094 10.36 35.76 -12.80
C THR A 1094 11.00 35.74 -11.42
N ILE A 1095 10.61 36.67 -10.53
CA ILE A 1095 10.93 36.58 -9.10
C ILE A 1095 9.82 35.74 -8.46
N LEU A 1096 10.18 34.58 -7.92
CA LEU A 1096 9.31 33.75 -7.07
C LEU A 1096 9.76 33.96 -5.62
N THR A 1097 8.95 34.63 -4.81
CA THR A 1097 9.08 34.57 -3.34
C THR A 1097 8.16 33.47 -2.82
N ARG A 1098 8.75 32.48 -2.15
CA ARG A 1098 8.08 31.41 -1.39
C ARG A 1098 7.61 31.97 -0.05
N GLY A 1099 6.34 31.80 0.29
CA GLY A 1099 5.83 31.95 1.65
C GLY A 1099 5.29 30.62 2.14
N ASN A 1100 5.90 30.07 3.19
CA ASN A 1100 5.37 28.96 3.98
C ASN A 1100 4.15 29.45 4.76
N TRP A 1101 3.05 28.69 4.78
CA TRP A 1101 2.08 28.76 5.86
C TRP A 1101 1.62 27.36 6.25
N ILE A 1102 1.94 27.03 7.50
CA ILE A 1102 1.25 26.05 8.33
C ILE A 1102 -0.07 26.70 8.72
N VAL A 1103 -1.17 25.97 8.65
CA VAL A 1103 -2.43 26.37 9.32
C VAL A 1103 -2.82 25.23 10.23
N GLU A 1104 -2.63 25.46 11.53
CA GLU A 1104 -3.36 24.76 12.58
C GLU A 1104 -4.85 25.03 12.38
N SER A 1105 -5.65 23.97 12.37
CA SER A 1105 -7.11 24.05 12.35
C SER A 1105 -7.64 24.10 13.79
N GLU A 1106 -8.39 25.15 14.12
CA GLU A 1106 -9.55 25.04 15.01
C GLU A 1106 -10.80 25.38 14.20
N CYS A 1107 -11.82 24.51 14.38
CA CYS A 1107 -13.16 24.43 13.78
C CYS A 1107 -13.28 23.94 12.33
#